data_AF-A0A831SQ58-F1
#
_entry.id   AF-A0A831SQ58-F1
#
_cell.length_a   1.000
_cell.length_b   1.000
_cell.length_c   1.000
_cell.angle_alpha   90.00
_cell.angle_beta   90.00
_cell.angle_gamma   90.00
#
_symmetry.space_group_name_H-M   'P 1'
#
loop_
_entity.id
_entity.type
_entity.pdbx_description
1 polymer ?
#
loop_
_entity_poly.entity_id
_entity_poly.type
_entity_poly.pdbx_seq_one_letter_code
_entity_poly.pdbx_strand_id
1 'polypeptide(L)'
;DEEMPLYNKVTQYVREYYQVALKKEKRGVAFALMILQRRLASSTYAIRKSLERRKSRLEHLLSLGELKQQDIEITEEYLEDLSEAERWKQEELLEKLTSADSLSELKQEIEKIEELIKLAKNLEQKEIETKIKILKEVMQPLKRSGEKLLVFTESRDTLEYLVKKIRSWGFSCTFIHGGMDLDKRIQVEHEFKDVTQIMVATEAAGEGINLQFCWLMVNYDIPWNPNRLEQRMGRIHRYGQQHEVHIYNLVATNTIEGKILKKLFDKLEEIRSQLGSDRVFDVIGDMVPGKSLKDLIEEAIANPRKMVDILKEFERIPNAELIARIKDATLQSLATRHIDLSKILKESQRAKENRLVPEYIEKFFLKVSSYLNLNIDKTKDGLYRATFVPYDFRNITQEFKNKFGQVYKEYRKISFYKEKAQEKEAEFVAPGHPLLEVLIEKILSSSNSLREGAQFLDPSGKLEGLIWFLEFEIKDGNGISAGKRIYAIYQSKDNKFTQIPASILWDLKPAQNLDIKDLIELQSNRSEMINFAISNILSSYIEELKAQRERDAQIKRKYGLRSLDKLISELESKLTDYEIRRAKGESIPESIIQREQRTKNDLISKREKLLKDIERETNLLPSSPLILGIICVKSLKEEKFKDELESNLEIEKMGMQVALDYEVSQGRNPYDISSENLGFDIRSQDKEGNFRYIEVKARAKTGRIILTPNEWFMANRLQDDYYLYIVENAKINPQLYIIQNPAKNLKPDEEIEIVRYVVREWKNVAEIVEV
;
A
#
# COMPACT_ATOMS: atom_id res chain seq x y z
N ASP A 1 -12.56 44.95 3.65
CA ASP A 1 -11.77 44.10 2.73
C ASP A 1 -10.91 44.94 1.80
N GLU A 2 -9.65 45.16 2.16
CA GLU A 2 -8.68 45.88 1.30
C GLU A 2 -8.29 45.08 0.05
N GLU A 3 -8.58 43.78 -0.01
CA GLU A 3 -8.32 42.89 -1.16
C GLU A 3 -9.36 43.03 -2.28
N MET A 4 -10.61 43.39 -1.94
CA MET A 4 -11.73 43.45 -2.90
C MET A 4 -11.50 44.40 -4.08
N PRO A 5 -10.86 45.58 -3.92
CA PRO A 5 -10.50 46.42 -5.06
C PRO A 5 -9.61 45.72 -6.10
N LEU A 6 -8.61 44.94 -5.68
CA LEU A 6 -7.79 44.15 -6.60
C LEU A 6 -8.63 43.08 -7.27
N TYR A 7 -9.40 42.31 -6.49
CA TYR A 7 -10.26 41.26 -7.02
C TYR A 7 -11.20 41.79 -8.10
N ASN A 8 -11.96 42.85 -7.79
CA ASN A 8 -12.92 43.46 -8.70
C ASN A 8 -12.25 43.96 -9.99
N LYS A 9 -11.08 44.61 -9.89
CA LYS A 9 -10.35 45.11 -11.07
C LYS A 9 -9.80 43.98 -11.93
N VAL A 10 -9.25 42.92 -11.34
CA VAL A 10 -8.75 41.75 -12.09
C VAL A 10 -9.92 41.00 -12.73
N THR A 11 -11.01 40.77 -12.02
CA THR A 11 -12.20 40.10 -12.57
C THR A 11 -12.85 40.94 -13.68
N GLN A 12 -12.87 42.27 -13.55
CA GLN A 12 -13.31 43.15 -14.63
C GLN A 12 -12.40 43.03 -15.86
N TYR A 13 -11.08 43.06 -15.66
CA TYR A 13 -10.09 42.84 -16.72
C TYR A 13 -10.32 41.49 -17.42
N VAL A 14 -10.41 40.39 -16.66
CA VAL A 14 -10.69 39.05 -17.19
C VAL A 14 -11.98 39.05 -18.01
N ARG A 15 -13.07 39.63 -17.48
CA ARG A 15 -14.36 39.64 -18.14
C ARG A 15 -14.37 40.44 -19.45
N GLU A 16 -13.78 41.63 -19.46
CA GLU A 16 -13.69 42.49 -20.65
C GLU A 16 -12.96 41.75 -21.79
N TYR A 17 -11.76 41.23 -21.52
CA TYR A 17 -10.95 40.57 -22.53
C TYR A 17 -11.48 39.17 -22.89
N TYR A 18 -12.17 38.49 -21.97
CA TYR A 18 -12.80 37.18 -22.24
C TYR A 18 -13.94 37.32 -23.25
N GLN A 19 -14.80 38.34 -23.10
CA GLN A 19 -15.87 38.60 -24.06
C GLN A 19 -15.32 38.99 -25.44
N VAL A 20 -14.23 39.76 -25.50
CA VAL A 20 -13.54 40.09 -26.75
C VAL A 20 -12.96 38.83 -27.39
N ALA A 21 -12.30 37.98 -26.61
CA ALA A 21 -11.72 36.72 -27.09
C ALA A 21 -12.80 35.77 -27.65
N LEU A 22 -13.94 35.64 -26.97
CA LEU A 22 -15.07 34.82 -27.46
C LEU A 22 -15.65 35.36 -28.77
N LYS A 23 -15.85 36.68 -28.89
CA LYS A 23 -16.36 37.30 -30.12
C LYS A 23 -15.42 37.12 -31.31
N LYS A 24 -14.11 37.04 -31.05
CA LYS A 24 -13.07 36.84 -32.06
C LYS A 24 -12.71 35.35 -32.25
N GLU A 25 -13.45 34.44 -31.62
CA GLU A 25 -13.20 32.99 -31.63
C GLU A 25 -11.80 32.56 -31.15
N LYS A 26 -11.09 33.44 -30.42
CA LYS A 26 -9.75 33.19 -29.84
C LYS A 26 -9.86 32.39 -28.54
N ARG A 27 -10.23 31.11 -28.65
CA ARG A 27 -10.49 30.21 -27.49
C ARG A 27 -9.29 30.08 -26.54
N GLY A 28 -8.06 30.03 -27.07
CA GLY A 28 -6.85 29.96 -26.23
C GLY A 28 -6.65 31.20 -25.33
N VAL A 29 -7.00 32.40 -25.83
CA VAL A 29 -6.97 33.64 -25.03
C VAL A 29 -8.04 33.61 -23.94
N ALA A 30 -9.26 33.18 -24.29
CA ALA A 30 -10.36 33.05 -23.34
C ALA A 30 -9.99 32.12 -22.18
N PHE A 31 -9.36 30.98 -22.50
CA PHE A 31 -8.86 30.03 -21.52
C PHE A 31 -7.73 30.60 -20.64
N ALA A 32 -6.75 31.31 -21.24
CA ALA A 32 -5.68 31.98 -20.49
C ALA A 32 -6.20 32.99 -19.45
N LEU A 33 -7.29 33.70 -19.77
CA LEU A 33 -7.92 34.65 -18.85
C LEU A 33 -8.62 33.94 -17.68
N MET A 34 -9.15 32.74 -17.90
CA MET A 34 -9.71 31.91 -16.81
C MET A 34 -8.61 31.42 -15.85
N ILE A 35 -7.42 31.10 -16.35
CA ILE A 35 -6.25 30.77 -15.51
C ILE A 35 -5.91 31.95 -14.60
N LEU A 36 -5.92 33.20 -15.09
CA LEU A 36 -5.69 34.37 -14.24
C LEU A 36 -6.72 34.48 -13.11
N GLN A 37 -8.00 34.23 -13.39
CA GLN A 37 -9.03 34.23 -12.36
C GLN A 37 -8.80 33.11 -11.31
N ARG A 38 -8.36 31.92 -11.73
CA ARG A 38 -7.97 30.83 -10.81
C ARG A 38 -6.79 31.22 -9.92
N ARG A 39 -5.76 31.86 -10.49
CA ARG A 39 -4.58 32.33 -9.74
C ARG A 39 -4.94 33.42 -8.73
N LEU A 40 -5.87 34.31 -9.08
CA LEU A 40 -6.42 35.32 -8.17
C LEU A 40 -7.16 34.70 -6.98
N ALA A 41 -7.94 33.63 -7.21
CA ALA A 41 -8.61 32.90 -6.14
C ALA A 41 -7.64 32.12 -5.23
N SER A 42 -6.45 31.78 -5.74
CA SER A 42 -5.40 31.10 -4.98
C SER A 42 -4.66 32.06 -4.04
N SER A 43 -3.91 33.04 -4.56
CA SER A 43 -3.19 34.03 -3.74
C SER A 43 -2.90 35.32 -4.50
N THR A 44 -2.70 36.42 -3.77
CA THR A 44 -2.27 37.71 -4.36
C THR A 44 -0.91 37.58 -5.05
N TYR A 45 -0.02 36.76 -4.49
CA TYR A 45 1.30 36.46 -5.06
C TYR A 45 1.22 35.75 -6.40
N ALA A 46 0.33 34.76 -6.53
CA ALA A 46 0.14 34.01 -7.76
C ALA A 46 -0.39 34.89 -8.89
N ILE A 47 -1.44 35.70 -8.65
CA ILE A 47 -1.96 36.60 -9.68
C ILE A 47 -0.94 37.65 -10.09
N ARG A 48 -0.17 38.22 -9.15
CA ARG A 48 0.88 39.18 -9.49
C ARG A 48 1.91 38.56 -10.41
N LYS A 49 2.37 37.33 -10.12
CA LYS A 49 3.36 36.63 -10.95
C LYS A 49 2.84 36.36 -12.36
N SER A 50 1.60 35.90 -12.50
CA SER A 50 0.99 35.71 -13.82
C SER A 50 0.83 37.03 -14.58
N LEU A 51 0.43 38.12 -13.91
CA LEU A 51 0.35 39.45 -14.53
C LEU A 51 1.73 39.98 -14.97
N GLU A 52 2.78 39.79 -14.17
CA GLU A 52 4.17 40.17 -14.51
C GLU A 52 4.66 39.41 -15.76
N ARG A 53 4.41 38.09 -15.83
CA ARG A 53 4.76 37.26 -17.01
C ARG A 53 4.02 37.74 -18.26
N ARG A 54 2.71 37.99 -18.13
CA ARG A 54 1.87 38.50 -19.22
C ARG A 54 2.36 39.86 -19.71
N LYS A 55 2.59 40.81 -18.79
CA LYS A 55 3.11 42.16 -19.12
C LYS A 55 4.41 42.08 -19.91
N SER A 56 5.41 41.37 -19.40
CA SER A 56 6.73 41.25 -20.04
C SER A 56 6.64 40.74 -21.47
N ARG A 57 5.72 39.80 -21.74
CA ARG A 57 5.50 39.30 -23.10
C ARG A 57 4.79 40.30 -24.00
N LEU A 58 3.74 40.98 -23.52
CA LEU A 58 3.04 41.99 -24.31
C LEU A 58 3.99 43.15 -24.67
N GLU A 59 4.87 43.56 -23.75
CA GLU A 59 5.93 44.54 -24.01
C GLU A 59 6.92 44.04 -25.09
N HIS A 60 7.30 42.76 -25.04
CA HIS A 60 8.15 42.16 -26.07
C HIS A 60 7.47 42.14 -27.45
N LEU A 61 6.19 41.76 -27.53
CA LEU A 61 5.41 41.81 -28.79
C LEU A 61 5.31 43.24 -29.33
N LEU A 62 5.08 44.21 -28.44
CA LEU A 62 5.04 45.62 -28.78
C LEU A 62 6.38 46.11 -29.35
N SER A 63 7.51 45.65 -28.80
CA SER A 63 8.85 46.00 -29.27
C SER A 63 9.20 45.46 -30.66
N LEU A 64 8.64 44.29 -31.03
CA LEU A 64 8.85 43.66 -32.32
C LEU A 64 7.93 44.20 -33.43
N GLY A 65 6.86 44.90 -33.07
CA GLY A 65 5.82 45.33 -34.02
C GLY A 65 5.03 44.16 -34.62
N GLU A 66 5.14 42.96 -34.05
CA GLU A 66 4.49 41.75 -34.51
C GLU A 66 3.15 41.53 -33.79
N LEU A 67 2.06 41.47 -34.56
CA LEU A 67 0.72 41.09 -34.06
C LEU A 67 0.35 39.63 -34.41
N LYS A 68 1.17 38.94 -35.22
CA LYS A 68 0.89 37.56 -35.63
C LYS A 68 1.15 36.61 -34.47
N GLN A 69 0.10 35.91 -34.04
CA GLN A 69 0.18 34.83 -33.06
C GLN A 69 -0.01 33.48 -33.75
N GLN A 70 0.63 32.44 -33.21
CA GLN A 70 0.18 31.08 -33.42
C GLN A 70 -1.13 30.91 -32.64
N ASP A 71 -2.21 30.55 -33.32
CA ASP A 71 -3.38 30.01 -32.65
C ASP A 71 -2.98 28.68 -32.03
N ILE A 72 -2.90 28.64 -30.70
CA ILE A 72 -2.61 27.44 -29.94
C ILE A 72 -3.96 26.86 -29.52
N GLU A 73 -4.42 25.85 -30.25
CA GLU A 73 -5.59 25.04 -29.87
C GLU A 73 -5.18 24.02 -28.80
N ILE A 74 -4.92 24.51 -27.59
CA ILE A 74 -4.80 23.65 -26.40
C ILE A 74 -6.15 23.63 -25.69
N THR A 75 -6.74 22.44 -25.59
CA THR A 75 -7.94 22.21 -24.79
C THR A 75 -7.55 21.97 -23.33
N GLU A 76 -8.48 22.23 -22.42
CA GLU A 76 -8.24 22.00 -21.00
C GLU A 76 -8.15 20.51 -20.65
N GLU A 77 -8.94 19.65 -21.29
CA GLU A 77 -8.85 18.18 -21.15
C GLU A 77 -7.42 17.70 -21.45
N TYR A 78 -6.80 18.25 -22.51
CA TYR A 78 -5.40 17.98 -22.84
C TYR A 78 -4.42 18.44 -21.74
N LEU A 79 -4.66 19.58 -21.08
CA LEU A 79 -3.82 20.05 -19.98
C LEU A 79 -3.96 19.22 -18.71
N GLU A 80 -5.14 18.65 -18.46
CA GLU A 80 -5.38 17.76 -17.33
C GLU A 80 -4.66 16.42 -17.50
N ASP A 81 -4.48 15.95 -18.73
CA ASP A 81 -3.74 14.73 -19.06
C ASP A 81 -2.20 14.90 -19.01
N LEU A 82 -1.71 16.14 -19.01
CA LEU A 82 -0.28 16.43 -18.95
C LEU A 82 0.27 16.32 -17.53
N SER A 83 1.56 15.98 -17.41
CA SER A 83 2.25 16.11 -16.12
C SER A 83 2.22 17.57 -15.65
N GLU A 84 2.21 17.84 -14.34
CA GLU A 84 2.16 19.22 -13.83
C GLU A 84 3.30 20.10 -14.37
N ALA A 85 4.48 19.54 -14.60
CA ALA A 85 5.60 20.27 -15.19
C ALA A 85 5.32 20.69 -16.64
N GLU A 86 4.67 19.83 -17.42
CA GLU A 86 4.24 20.13 -18.79
C GLU A 86 3.03 21.06 -18.81
N ARG A 87 2.02 20.80 -17.98
CA ARG A 87 0.85 21.67 -17.77
C ARG A 87 1.31 23.08 -17.42
N TRP A 88 2.25 23.25 -16.49
CA TRP A 88 2.79 24.56 -16.13
C TRP A 88 3.44 25.26 -17.32
N LYS A 89 4.25 24.55 -18.11
CA LYS A 89 4.87 25.12 -19.33
C LYS A 89 3.81 25.57 -20.35
N GLN A 90 2.74 24.79 -20.51
CA GLN A 90 1.66 25.12 -21.43
C GLN A 90 0.77 26.24 -20.89
N GLU A 91 0.45 26.27 -19.60
CA GLU A 91 -0.25 27.39 -18.94
C GLU A 91 0.57 28.69 -19.09
N GLU A 92 1.89 28.63 -18.90
CA GLU A 92 2.79 29.76 -19.14
C GLU A 92 2.79 30.18 -20.62
N LEU A 93 2.63 29.25 -21.56
CA LEU A 93 2.49 29.55 -22.99
C LEU A 93 1.14 30.22 -23.30
N LEU A 94 0.06 29.79 -22.64
CA LEU A 94 -1.28 30.34 -22.80
C LEU A 94 -1.41 31.74 -22.19
N GLU A 95 -0.79 31.98 -21.03
CA GLU A 95 -0.72 33.31 -20.39
C GLU A 95 -0.14 34.39 -21.31
N LYS A 96 0.56 33.99 -22.40
CA LYS A 96 1.19 34.86 -23.42
C LYS A 96 0.24 35.29 -24.55
N LEU A 97 -0.95 34.70 -24.66
CA LEU A 97 -1.91 35.00 -25.75
C LEU A 97 -2.64 36.33 -25.51
N THR A 98 -2.91 37.12 -26.57
CA THR A 98 -3.68 38.37 -26.46
C THR A 98 -4.76 38.46 -27.54
N SER A 99 -5.85 39.15 -27.21
CA SER A 99 -6.94 39.44 -28.15
C SER A 99 -6.77 40.77 -28.90
N ALA A 100 -5.66 41.50 -28.68
CA ALA A 100 -5.39 42.79 -29.32
C ALA A 100 -5.11 42.65 -30.82
N ASP A 101 -5.77 43.47 -31.65
CA ASP A 101 -5.57 43.49 -33.11
C ASP A 101 -4.81 44.75 -33.58
N SER A 102 -4.48 45.66 -32.66
CA SER A 102 -3.67 46.84 -32.95
C SER A 102 -2.61 47.09 -31.88
N LEU A 103 -1.52 47.76 -32.26
CA LEU A 103 -0.48 48.18 -31.31
C LEU A 103 -1.02 49.15 -30.25
N SER A 104 -2.09 49.90 -30.56
CA SER A 104 -2.78 50.78 -29.61
C SER A 104 -3.52 49.98 -28.53
N GLU A 105 -4.29 48.96 -28.94
CA GLU A 105 -4.98 48.05 -28.01
C GLU A 105 -3.99 47.30 -27.12
N LEU A 106 -2.86 46.88 -27.67
CA LEU A 106 -1.80 46.20 -26.93
C LEU A 106 -1.18 47.12 -25.84
N LYS A 107 -0.91 48.40 -26.17
CA LYS A 107 -0.41 49.38 -25.19
C LYS A 107 -1.41 49.61 -24.05
N GLN A 108 -2.70 49.77 -24.39
CA GLN A 108 -3.75 49.94 -23.38
C GLN A 108 -3.88 48.72 -22.46
N GLU A 109 -3.73 47.51 -23.00
CA GLU A 109 -3.71 46.29 -22.20
C GLU A 109 -2.51 46.25 -21.22
N ILE A 110 -1.32 46.63 -21.69
CA ILE A 110 -0.11 46.71 -20.86
C ILE A 110 -0.28 47.71 -19.71
N GLU A 111 -0.83 48.90 -19.98
CA GLU A 111 -1.09 49.92 -18.95
C GLU A 111 -2.05 49.41 -17.88
N LYS A 112 -3.16 48.77 -18.28
CA LYS A 112 -4.11 48.14 -17.35
C LYS A 112 -3.43 47.09 -16.48
N ILE A 113 -2.64 46.19 -17.07
CA ILE A 113 -1.92 45.14 -16.34
C ILE A 113 -0.92 45.75 -15.36
N GLU A 114 -0.24 46.84 -15.73
CA GLU A 114 0.70 47.52 -14.85
C GLU A 114 0.01 48.12 -13.61
N GLU A 115 -1.18 48.70 -13.75
CA GLU A 115 -1.96 49.15 -12.60
C GLU A 115 -2.32 47.98 -11.66
N LEU A 116 -2.74 46.84 -12.22
CA LEU A 116 -3.07 45.64 -11.44
C LEU A 116 -1.84 45.11 -10.68
N ILE A 117 -0.67 45.08 -11.31
CA ILE A 117 0.60 44.69 -10.67
C ILE A 117 0.94 45.63 -9.51
N LYS A 118 0.78 46.95 -9.68
CA LYS A 118 1.04 47.94 -8.62
C LYS A 118 0.11 47.71 -7.42
N LEU A 119 -1.17 47.45 -7.67
CA LEU A 119 -2.13 47.13 -6.61
C LEU A 119 -1.77 45.84 -5.88
N ALA A 120 -1.43 44.78 -6.60
CA ALA A 120 -1.04 43.50 -6.00
C ALA A 120 0.24 43.62 -5.15
N LYS A 121 1.26 44.36 -5.62
CA LYS A 121 2.49 44.64 -4.86
C LYS A 121 2.21 45.38 -3.55
N ASN A 122 1.33 46.37 -3.58
CA ASN A 122 0.97 47.15 -2.39
C ASN A 122 0.27 46.26 -1.34
N LEU A 123 -0.65 45.39 -1.75
CA LEU A 123 -1.32 44.44 -0.86
C LEU A 123 -0.34 43.42 -0.25
N GLU A 124 0.58 42.87 -1.05
CA GLU A 124 1.63 41.96 -0.57
C GLU A 124 2.55 42.62 0.47
N GLN A 125 2.95 43.88 0.24
CA GLN A 125 3.81 44.62 1.16
C GLN A 125 3.15 44.87 2.51
N LYS A 126 1.84 45.07 2.52
CA LYS A 126 1.08 45.28 3.75
C LYS A 126 0.71 43.98 4.48
N GLU A 127 0.98 42.80 3.90
CA GLU A 127 0.62 41.48 4.43
C GLU A 127 -0.88 41.31 4.78
N ILE A 128 -1.78 41.92 3.99
CA ILE A 128 -3.22 41.98 4.32
C ILE A 128 -4.00 40.72 3.87
N GLU A 129 -3.33 39.68 3.38
CA GLU A 129 -4.00 38.51 2.80
C GLU A 129 -4.74 37.68 3.86
N THR A 130 -6.07 37.70 3.80
CA THR A 130 -6.99 37.11 4.79
C THR A 130 -6.77 35.60 4.92
N LYS A 131 -6.58 34.89 3.80
CA LYS A 131 -6.28 33.45 3.81
C LYS A 131 -4.98 33.11 4.54
N ILE A 132 -3.94 33.94 4.41
CA ILE A 132 -2.66 33.74 5.11
C ILE A 132 -2.83 33.90 6.62
N LYS A 133 -3.67 34.86 7.04
CA LYS A 133 -3.97 35.09 8.44
C LYS A 133 -4.71 33.90 9.05
N ILE A 134 -5.74 33.39 8.37
CA ILE A 134 -6.48 32.20 8.80
C ILE A 134 -5.58 30.96 8.83
N LEU A 135 -4.73 30.75 7.82
CA LEU A 135 -3.75 29.67 7.82
C LEU A 135 -2.82 29.75 9.04
N LYS A 136 -2.31 30.95 9.35
CA LYS A 136 -1.46 31.18 10.53
C LYS A 136 -2.19 30.89 11.84
N GLU A 137 -3.49 31.18 11.93
CA GLU A 137 -4.34 30.87 13.09
C GLU A 137 -4.54 29.36 13.24
N VAL A 138 -4.87 28.65 12.16
CA VAL A 138 -4.98 27.16 12.13
C VAL A 138 -3.66 26.50 12.54
N MET A 139 -2.52 27.13 12.23
CA MET A 139 -1.19 26.60 12.54
C MET A 139 -0.70 26.90 13.96
N GLN A 140 -1.26 27.88 14.69
CA GLN A 140 -0.75 28.22 16.04
C GLN A 140 -0.77 27.03 17.02
N PRO A 141 -1.84 26.23 17.11
CA PRO A 141 -1.90 25.08 18.02
C PRO A 141 -0.81 24.04 17.75
N LEU A 142 -0.41 23.89 16.48
CA LEU A 142 0.57 22.90 16.03
C LEU A 142 1.93 23.09 16.70
N LYS A 143 2.33 24.32 17.05
CA LYS A 143 3.59 24.57 17.76
C LYS A 143 3.70 23.82 19.10
N ARG A 144 2.55 23.55 19.73
CA ARG A 144 2.48 22.85 21.02
C ARG A 144 2.23 21.36 20.86
N SER A 145 1.38 20.96 19.90
CA SER A 145 1.00 19.55 19.71
C SER A 145 2.06 18.74 18.97
N GLY A 146 2.88 19.39 18.13
CA GLY A 146 3.85 18.69 17.27
C GLY A 146 3.21 17.90 16.14
N GLU A 147 1.90 18.04 15.95
CA GLU A 147 1.13 17.33 14.93
C GLU A 147 1.52 17.77 13.52
N LYS A 148 1.36 16.85 12.58
CA LYS A 148 1.72 17.06 11.18
C LYS A 148 0.56 17.69 10.42
N LEU A 149 0.87 18.70 9.62
CA LEU A 149 -0.09 19.41 8.79
C LEU A 149 0.29 19.32 7.32
N LEU A 150 -0.67 18.90 6.49
CA LEU A 150 -0.56 18.91 5.05
C LEU A 150 -1.32 20.11 4.47
N VAL A 151 -0.63 20.97 3.72
CA VAL A 151 -1.24 22.12 3.04
C VAL A 151 -1.23 21.89 1.54
N PHE A 152 -2.41 21.88 0.91
CA PHE A 152 -2.55 21.76 -0.54
C PHE A 152 -2.80 23.11 -1.21
N THR A 153 -2.18 23.31 -2.36
CA THR A 153 -2.46 24.42 -3.27
C THR A 153 -2.33 23.97 -4.73
N GLU A 154 -3.13 24.55 -5.61
CA GLU A 154 -3.07 24.29 -7.05
C GLU A 154 -1.86 24.96 -7.72
N SER A 155 -1.40 26.09 -7.17
CA SER A 155 -0.40 26.94 -7.80
C SER A 155 0.99 26.72 -7.21
N ARG A 156 1.96 26.43 -8.07
CA ARG A 156 3.38 26.41 -7.67
C ARG A 156 3.85 27.76 -7.11
N ASP A 157 3.41 28.87 -7.70
CA ASP A 157 3.74 30.21 -7.19
C ASP A 157 3.21 30.41 -5.76
N THR A 158 1.99 29.90 -5.47
CA THR A 158 1.41 29.93 -4.12
C THR A 158 2.17 29.00 -3.18
N LEU A 159 2.56 27.79 -3.61
CA LEU A 159 3.39 26.88 -2.81
C LEU A 159 4.69 27.55 -2.36
N GLU A 160 5.43 28.16 -3.30
CA GLU A 160 6.69 28.83 -2.99
C GLU A 160 6.52 29.99 -2.00
N TYR A 161 5.42 30.74 -2.14
CA TYR A 161 5.04 31.79 -1.22
C TYR A 161 4.70 31.27 0.18
N LEU A 162 3.88 30.22 0.28
CA LEU A 162 3.49 29.57 1.53
C LEU A 162 4.71 29.03 2.27
N VAL A 163 5.61 28.31 1.59
CA VAL A 163 6.83 27.76 2.20
C VAL A 163 7.68 28.87 2.84
N LYS A 164 7.83 30.02 2.16
CA LYS A 164 8.58 31.16 2.70
C LYS A 164 7.92 31.74 3.96
N LYS A 165 6.60 31.92 3.95
CA LYS A 165 5.84 32.45 5.10
C LYS A 165 5.82 31.48 6.28
N ILE A 166 5.57 30.19 6.04
CA ILE A 166 5.52 29.15 7.08
C ILE A 166 6.88 29.05 7.78
N ARG A 167 7.98 29.08 7.02
CA ARG A 167 9.34 29.09 7.59
C ARG A 167 9.62 30.36 8.38
N SER A 168 9.17 31.53 7.91
CA SER A 168 9.36 32.79 8.67
C SER A 168 8.57 32.83 9.98
N TRP A 169 7.49 32.05 10.09
CA TRP A 169 6.75 31.87 11.34
C TRP A 169 7.41 30.87 12.32
N GLY A 170 8.52 30.25 11.94
CA GLY A 170 9.32 29.35 12.78
C GLY A 170 8.90 27.88 12.74
N PHE A 171 8.17 27.44 11.71
CA PHE A 171 7.81 26.03 11.53
C PHE A 171 8.82 25.30 10.62
N SER A 172 9.08 24.03 10.91
CA SER A 172 9.80 23.15 9.99
C SER A 172 8.87 22.76 8.84
N CYS A 173 9.26 23.16 7.62
CA CYS A 173 8.41 23.01 6.44
C CYS A 173 9.21 22.44 5.26
N THR A 174 8.75 21.31 4.76
CA THR A 174 9.16 20.75 3.47
C THR A 174 8.08 21.01 2.42
N PHE A 175 8.37 20.71 1.15
CA PHE A 175 7.42 20.90 0.07
C PHE A 175 7.60 19.85 -1.02
N ILE A 176 6.51 19.57 -1.72
CA ILE A 176 6.49 18.62 -2.81
C ILE A 176 5.71 19.19 -3.99
N HIS A 177 6.29 19.13 -5.19
CA HIS A 177 5.64 19.60 -6.42
C HIS A 177 5.83 18.63 -7.59
N GLY A 178 4.93 18.64 -8.57
CA GLY A 178 4.93 17.64 -9.65
C GLY A 178 6.20 17.62 -10.52
N GLY A 179 6.95 18.71 -10.57
CA GLY A 179 8.28 18.75 -11.21
C GLY A 179 9.42 18.03 -10.47
N MET A 180 9.17 17.38 -9.34
CA MET A 180 10.18 16.62 -8.59
C MET A 180 10.26 15.17 -9.06
N ASP A 181 11.49 14.67 -9.22
CA ASP A 181 11.76 13.26 -9.50
C ASP A 181 11.23 12.36 -8.37
N LEU A 182 10.84 11.13 -8.71
CA LEU A 182 10.28 10.17 -7.76
C LEU A 182 11.15 9.97 -6.51
N ASP A 183 12.47 9.90 -6.69
CA ASP A 183 13.42 9.74 -5.58
C ASP A 183 13.39 10.91 -4.60
N LYS A 184 13.29 12.15 -5.10
CA LYS A 184 13.17 13.33 -4.26
C LYS A 184 11.81 13.37 -3.55
N ARG A 185 10.75 12.89 -4.19
CA ARG A 185 9.41 12.80 -3.57
C ARG A 185 9.42 11.84 -2.38
N ILE A 186 10.02 10.65 -2.54
CA ILE A 186 10.16 9.66 -1.44
C ILE A 186 11.01 10.23 -0.30
N GLN A 187 12.10 10.93 -0.64
CA GLN A 187 12.95 11.57 0.36
C GLN A 187 12.19 12.65 1.15
N VAL A 188 11.39 13.48 0.48
CA VAL A 188 10.54 14.50 1.11
C VAL A 188 9.42 13.87 1.94
N GLU A 189 8.83 12.76 1.50
CA GLU A 189 7.84 12.00 2.29
C GLU A 189 8.44 11.51 3.60
N HIS A 190 9.65 10.94 3.56
CA HIS A 190 10.38 10.52 4.76
C HIS A 190 10.78 11.72 5.64
N GLU A 191 11.22 12.83 5.04
CA GLU A 191 11.49 14.07 5.77
C GLU A 191 10.24 14.60 6.46
N PHE A 192 9.08 14.56 5.80
CA PHE A 192 7.80 14.95 6.38
C PHE A 192 7.34 13.99 7.49
N LYS A 193 7.63 12.70 7.37
CA LYS A 193 7.31 11.71 8.40
C LYS A 193 8.15 11.89 9.67
N ASP A 194 9.45 12.11 9.56
CA ASP A 194 10.35 11.99 10.73
C ASP A 194 11.00 13.29 11.20
N VAL A 195 10.99 14.35 10.38
CA VAL A 195 11.78 15.57 10.62
C VAL A 195 10.93 16.84 10.62
N THR A 196 10.12 17.03 9.59
CA THR A 196 9.36 18.27 9.41
C THR A 196 7.92 18.12 9.90
N GLN A 197 7.36 19.24 10.33
CA GLN A 197 6.02 19.30 10.87
C GLN A 197 4.99 19.60 9.78
N ILE A 198 5.39 20.36 8.75
CA ILE A 198 4.46 20.87 7.74
C ILE A 198 4.99 20.51 6.36
N MET A 199 4.08 20.05 5.50
CA MET A 199 4.36 19.86 4.08
C MET A 199 3.38 20.68 3.25
N VAL A 200 3.91 21.46 2.31
CA VAL A 200 3.11 22.13 1.29
C VAL A 200 3.20 21.33 -0.01
N ALA A 201 2.07 20.92 -0.57
CA ALA A 201 1.99 20.06 -1.73
C ALA A 201 1.18 20.69 -2.87
N THR A 202 1.65 20.52 -4.11
CA THR A 202 0.81 20.72 -5.30
C THR A 202 0.10 19.44 -5.72
N GLU A 203 -0.87 19.60 -6.62
CA GLU A 203 -1.82 18.57 -7.04
C GLU A 203 -1.17 17.28 -7.57
N ALA A 204 -0.22 17.38 -8.52
CA ALA A 204 0.39 16.18 -9.11
C ALA A 204 1.53 15.58 -8.28
N ALA A 205 1.91 16.26 -7.19
CA ALA A 205 2.88 15.77 -6.24
C ALA A 205 2.25 14.93 -5.12
N GLY A 206 0.97 15.18 -4.81
CA GLY A 206 0.19 14.39 -3.85
C GLY A 206 -0.21 13.01 -4.37
N GLU A 207 -0.17 12.79 -5.69
CA GLU A 207 -0.49 11.49 -6.27
C GLU A 207 0.63 10.45 -6.05
N GLY A 208 0.27 9.28 -5.53
CA GLY A 208 1.18 8.14 -5.35
C GLY A 208 1.89 8.04 -3.99
N ILE A 209 1.89 9.09 -3.17
CA ILE A 209 2.52 9.09 -1.83
C ILE A 209 1.53 8.67 -0.72
N ASN A 210 2.02 8.04 0.35
CA ASN A 210 1.18 7.53 1.43
C ASN A 210 1.30 8.38 2.70
N LEU A 211 0.40 9.34 2.88
CA LEU A 211 0.44 10.32 3.97
C LEU A 211 -0.47 9.94 5.15
N GLN A 212 -0.75 8.64 5.34
CA GLN A 212 -1.62 8.13 6.40
C GLN A 212 -1.15 8.48 7.83
N PHE A 213 0.11 8.84 8.03
CA PHE A 213 0.61 9.32 9.32
C PHE A 213 0.19 10.77 9.65
N CYS A 214 -0.47 11.46 8.71
CA CYS A 214 -0.99 12.82 8.86
C CYS A 214 -2.51 12.78 8.90
N TRP A 215 -3.15 13.51 9.82
CA TRP A 215 -4.61 13.59 9.95
C TRP A 215 -5.15 15.02 9.85
N LEU A 216 -4.27 16.04 9.77
CA LEU A 216 -4.65 17.43 9.57
C LEU A 216 -4.33 17.87 8.13
N MET A 217 -5.32 18.42 7.44
CA MET A 217 -5.17 18.96 6.09
C MET A 217 -5.80 20.34 5.95
N VAL A 218 -5.10 21.23 5.24
CA VAL A 218 -5.65 22.51 4.80
C VAL A 218 -5.61 22.56 3.27
N ASN A 219 -6.77 22.72 2.64
CA ASN A 219 -6.86 23.15 1.25
C ASN A 219 -6.83 24.68 1.21
N TYR A 220 -5.69 25.24 0.81
CA TYR A 220 -5.50 26.69 0.72
C TYR A 220 -6.29 27.31 -0.44
N ASP A 221 -6.44 26.55 -1.52
CA ASP A 221 -7.34 26.79 -2.62
C ASP A 221 -8.11 25.51 -2.99
N ILE A 222 -9.33 25.69 -3.50
CA ILE A 222 -10.23 24.60 -3.87
C ILE A 222 -10.17 24.44 -5.39
N PRO A 223 -9.81 23.26 -5.91
CA PRO A 223 -9.81 23.01 -7.34
C PRO A 223 -11.24 23.09 -7.87
N TRP A 224 -11.41 23.66 -9.07
CA TRP A 224 -12.73 23.72 -9.72
C TRP A 224 -13.20 22.36 -10.26
N ASN A 225 -12.32 21.35 -10.26
CA ASN A 225 -12.64 19.96 -10.55
C ASN A 225 -12.81 19.18 -9.23
N PRO A 226 -14.05 18.77 -8.88
CA PRO A 226 -14.37 18.02 -7.67
C PRO A 226 -13.53 16.77 -7.42
N ASN A 227 -13.23 16.00 -8.47
CA ASN A 227 -12.50 14.73 -8.35
C ASN A 227 -11.11 14.95 -7.74
N ARG A 228 -10.50 16.12 -8.00
CA ARG A 228 -9.20 16.48 -7.45
C ARG A 228 -9.26 16.76 -5.95
N LEU A 229 -10.35 17.35 -5.47
CA LEU A 229 -10.56 17.57 -4.03
C LEU A 229 -10.68 16.22 -3.29
N GLU A 230 -11.45 15.28 -3.86
CA GLU A 230 -11.59 13.92 -3.32
C GLU A 230 -10.24 13.18 -3.29
N GLN A 231 -9.46 13.27 -4.38
CA GLN A 231 -8.13 12.69 -4.45
C GLN A 231 -7.17 13.25 -3.39
N ARG A 232 -7.27 14.53 -3.02
CA ARG A 232 -6.49 15.13 -1.92
C ARG A 232 -6.89 14.49 -0.59
N MET A 233 -8.18 14.40 -0.29
CA MET A 233 -8.69 13.78 0.95
C MET A 233 -8.26 12.32 1.07
N GLY A 234 -8.33 11.56 -0.04
CA GLY A 234 -7.89 10.18 -0.12
C GLY A 234 -6.39 9.94 0.13
N ARG A 235 -5.58 10.98 0.36
CA ARG A 235 -4.16 10.85 0.76
C ARG A 235 -3.98 10.60 2.25
N ILE A 236 -4.89 11.11 3.07
CA ILE A 236 -4.84 10.98 4.54
C ILE A 236 -6.00 10.13 5.08
N HIS A 237 -7.13 10.09 4.36
CA HIS A 237 -8.33 9.34 4.72
C HIS A 237 -8.36 8.00 3.97
N ARG A 238 -7.63 7.02 4.50
CA ARG A 238 -7.53 5.66 3.95
C ARG A 238 -7.78 4.61 5.04
N TYR A 239 -8.14 3.39 4.63
CA TYR A 239 -8.31 2.26 5.54
C TYR A 239 -7.02 2.03 6.36
N GLY A 240 -7.15 2.03 7.69
CA GLY A 240 -6.03 1.92 8.63
C GLY A 240 -5.66 3.21 9.37
N GLN A 241 -6.22 4.36 8.99
CA GLN A 241 -6.10 5.60 9.77
C GLN A 241 -6.73 5.42 11.17
N GLN A 242 -5.95 5.73 12.21
CA GLN A 242 -6.37 5.57 13.62
C GLN A 242 -6.89 6.88 14.23
N HIS A 243 -6.61 8.02 13.60
CA HIS A 243 -7.02 9.34 14.07
C HIS A 243 -8.18 9.91 13.26
N GLU A 244 -9.01 10.73 13.90
CA GLU A 244 -10.03 11.49 13.18
C GLU A 244 -9.36 12.50 12.24
N VAL A 245 -9.76 12.47 10.97
CA VAL A 245 -9.17 13.32 9.93
C VAL A 245 -9.88 14.67 9.93
N HIS A 246 -9.13 15.75 10.11
CA HIS A 246 -9.65 17.11 10.04
C HIS A 246 -9.17 17.81 8.75
N ILE A 247 -10.13 18.24 7.94
CA ILE A 247 -9.89 18.93 6.66
C ILE A 247 -10.45 20.34 6.74
N TYR A 248 -9.60 21.34 6.51
CA TYR A 248 -9.95 22.75 6.49
C TYR A 248 -9.94 23.27 5.05
N ASN A 249 -11.07 23.76 4.56
CA ASN A 249 -11.21 24.32 3.21
C ASN A 249 -11.27 25.86 3.29
N LEU A 250 -10.25 26.55 2.77
CA LEU A 250 -10.21 28.01 2.80
C LEU A 250 -10.91 28.62 1.57
N VAL A 251 -12.08 29.23 1.78
CA VAL A 251 -12.92 29.82 0.73
C VAL A 251 -13.20 31.30 1.02
N ALA A 252 -12.95 32.17 0.04
CA ALA A 252 -13.26 33.60 0.12
C ALA A 252 -14.73 33.85 -0.28
N THR A 253 -15.64 33.92 0.68
CA THR A 253 -17.10 33.93 0.41
C THR A 253 -17.63 35.20 -0.27
N ASN A 254 -16.83 36.27 -0.31
CA ASN A 254 -17.15 37.53 -0.98
C ASN A 254 -16.86 37.51 -2.49
N THR A 255 -16.17 36.47 -3.01
CA THR A 255 -15.87 36.31 -4.43
C THR A 255 -16.98 35.57 -5.20
N ILE A 256 -16.94 35.62 -6.55
CA ILE A 256 -17.92 34.93 -7.41
C ILE A 256 -17.81 33.41 -7.19
N GLU A 257 -16.61 32.86 -7.35
CA GLU A 257 -16.33 31.43 -7.16
C GLU A 257 -16.59 30.99 -5.71
N GLY A 258 -16.28 31.82 -4.72
CA GLY A 258 -16.48 31.49 -3.32
C GLY A 258 -17.95 31.37 -2.91
N LYS A 259 -18.86 32.13 -3.54
CA LYS A 259 -20.30 31.98 -3.31
C LYS A 259 -20.83 30.64 -3.83
N ILE A 260 -20.37 30.22 -5.00
CA ILE A 260 -20.74 28.92 -5.60
C ILE A 260 -20.19 27.78 -4.73
N LEU A 261 -18.90 27.84 -4.38
CA LEU A 261 -18.26 26.84 -3.51
C LEU A 261 -18.93 26.75 -2.14
N LYS A 262 -19.27 27.88 -1.52
CA LYS A 262 -19.99 27.88 -0.24
C LYS A 262 -21.32 27.12 -0.37
N LYS A 263 -22.11 27.41 -1.40
CA LYS A 263 -23.41 26.75 -1.61
C LYS A 263 -23.27 25.25 -1.84
N LEU A 264 -22.23 24.85 -2.58
CA LEU A 264 -21.87 23.43 -2.78
C LEU A 264 -21.56 22.74 -1.45
N PHE A 265 -20.70 23.34 -0.62
CA PHE A 265 -20.34 22.76 0.69
C PHE A 265 -21.51 22.73 1.67
N ASP A 266 -22.35 23.78 1.70
CA ASP A 266 -23.57 23.81 2.52
C ASP A 266 -24.51 22.65 2.13
N LYS A 267 -24.61 22.35 0.82
CA LYS A 267 -25.44 21.25 0.32
C LYS A 267 -24.87 19.88 0.66
N LEU A 268 -23.55 19.71 0.54
CA LEU A 268 -22.85 18.50 0.95
C LEU A 268 -23.06 18.19 2.42
N GLU A 269 -23.00 19.20 3.27
CA GLU A 269 -23.20 19.08 4.72
C GLU A 269 -24.63 18.64 5.05
N GLU A 270 -25.63 19.21 4.37
CA GLU A 270 -27.04 18.81 4.50
C GLU A 270 -27.23 17.31 4.18
N ILE A 271 -26.61 16.85 3.09
CA ILE A 271 -26.67 15.44 2.67
C ILE A 271 -25.92 14.54 3.65
N ARG A 272 -24.76 14.98 4.15
CA ARG A 272 -23.98 14.26 5.17
C ARG A 272 -24.79 14.02 6.43
N SER A 273 -25.50 15.04 6.90
CA SER A 273 -26.39 14.92 8.06
C SER A 273 -27.55 13.93 7.84
N GLN A 274 -28.02 13.76 6.60
CA GLN A 274 -29.13 12.84 6.28
C GLN A 274 -28.65 11.39 6.06
N LEU A 275 -27.45 11.19 5.51
CA LEU A 275 -26.86 9.88 5.25
C LEU A 275 -26.15 9.27 6.46
N GLY A 276 -25.70 10.10 7.42
CA GLY A 276 -24.92 9.65 8.58
C GLY A 276 -23.56 9.04 8.21
N SER A 277 -23.00 9.42 7.06
CA SER A 277 -21.78 8.86 6.50
C SER A 277 -20.96 9.97 5.86
N ASP A 278 -19.65 9.99 6.13
CA ASP A 278 -18.71 10.94 5.51
C ASP A 278 -18.42 10.63 4.02
N ARG A 279 -19.05 9.60 3.44
CA ARG A 279 -18.89 9.19 2.02
C ARG A 279 -19.63 10.07 1.02
N VAL A 280 -20.21 11.20 1.44
CA VAL A 280 -20.89 12.14 0.53
C VAL A 280 -19.90 12.78 -0.44
N PHE A 281 -18.62 12.84 -0.07
CA PHE A 281 -17.57 13.41 -0.90
C PHE A 281 -17.18 12.52 -2.10
N ASP A 282 -17.58 11.24 -2.15
CA ASP A 282 -17.30 10.33 -3.27
C ASP A 282 -18.14 10.67 -4.54
N VAL A 283 -19.03 11.67 -4.46
CA VAL A 283 -20.06 11.97 -5.48
C VAL A 283 -20.12 13.45 -5.82
N ILE A 284 -19.11 14.25 -5.41
CA ILE A 284 -19.11 15.70 -5.65
C ILE A 284 -19.18 16.02 -7.15
N GLY A 285 -18.56 15.19 -8.00
CA GLY A 285 -18.59 15.33 -9.46
C GLY A 285 -19.98 15.20 -10.09
N ASP A 286 -20.89 14.43 -9.47
CA ASP A 286 -22.21 14.10 -10.02
C ASP A 286 -23.35 14.95 -9.45
N MET A 287 -23.03 15.93 -8.59
CA MET A 287 -24.03 16.70 -7.87
C MET A 287 -24.79 17.72 -8.72
N VAL A 288 -24.25 18.16 -9.86
CA VAL A 288 -24.92 19.11 -10.76
C VAL A 288 -25.27 18.38 -12.07
N PRO A 289 -26.56 18.10 -12.35
CA PRO A 289 -26.96 17.44 -13.59
C PRO A 289 -26.57 18.27 -14.82
N GLY A 290 -25.71 17.72 -15.68
CA GLY A 290 -25.43 18.26 -17.01
C GLY A 290 -24.46 19.43 -17.10
N LYS A 291 -23.86 19.90 -15.99
CA LYS A 291 -22.81 20.93 -15.97
C LYS A 291 -21.77 20.63 -14.89
N SER A 292 -20.48 20.83 -15.19
CA SER A 292 -19.43 20.72 -14.17
C SER A 292 -19.39 21.95 -13.27
N LEU A 293 -18.84 21.82 -12.04
CA LEU A 293 -18.60 22.95 -11.13
C LEU A 293 -17.82 24.08 -11.81
N LYS A 294 -16.85 23.69 -12.64
CA LYS A 294 -16.06 24.58 -13.48
C LYS A 294 -16.94 25.38 -14.44
N ASP A 295 -17.82 24.74 -15.21
CA ASP A 295 -18.70 25.43 -16.18
C ASP A 295 -19.57 26.49 -15.49
N LEU A 296 -20.05 26.19 -14.28
CA LEU A 296 -20.84 27.13 -13.48
C LEU A 296 -20.02 28.36 -13.08
N ILE A 297 -18.77 28.16 -12.65
CA ILE A 297 -17.88 29.27 -12.27
C ILE A 297 -17.54 30.12 -13.50
N GLU A 298 -17.21 29.50 -14.63
CA GLU A 298 -16.92 30.20 -15.89
C GLU A 298 -18.13 31.00 -16.39
N GLU A 299 -19.33 30.41 -16.38
CA GLU A 299 -20.57 31.11 -16.75
C GLU A 299 -20.84 32.31 -15.83
N ALA A 300 -20.59 32.17 -14.53
CA ALA A 300 -20.80 33.23 -13.55
C ALA A 300 -19.80 34.39 -13.73
N ILE A 301 -18.53 34.10 -14.05
CA ILE A 301 -17.51 35.10 -14.34
C ILE A 301 -17.85 35.86 -15.64
N ALA A 302 -18.27 35.14 -16.68
CA ALA A 302 -18.63 35.73 -17.97
C ALA A 302 -19.89 36.60 -17.88
N ASN A 303 -20.91 36.13 -17.13
CA ASN A 303 -22.19 36.81 -16.95
C ASN A 303 -22.70 36.75 -15.49
N PRO A 304 -22.45 37.80 -14.68
CA PRO A 304 -22.89 37.86 -13.29
C PRO A 304 -24.40 37.75 -13.07
N ARG A 305 -25.24 38.01 -14.08
CA ARG A 305 -26.71 37.85 -13.96
C ARG A 305 -27.11 36.38 -13.83
N LYS A 306 -26.38 35.47 -14.49
CA LYS A 306 -26.61 34.02 -14.39
C LYS A 306 -26.26 33.45 -13.02
N MET A 307 -25.45 34.16 -12.23
CA MET A 307 -25.08 33.71 -10.88
C MET A 307 -26.31 33.46 -10.00
N VAL A 308 -27.36 34.27 -10.12
CA VAL A 308 -28.60 34.10 -9.36
C VAL A 308 -29.32 32.82 -9.78
N ASP A 309 -29.33 32.51 -11.07
CA ASP A 309 -29.98 31.31 -11.61
C ASP A 309 -29.20 30.05 -11.21
N ILE A 310 -27.86 30.08 -11.31
CA ILE A 310 -26.97 29.00 -10.87
C ILE A 310 -27.20 28.69 -9.38
N LEU A 311 -27.26 29.72 -8.53
CA LEU A 311 -27.49 29.51 -7.09
C LEU A 311 -28.87 28.91 -6.79
N LYS A 312 -29.89 29.23 -7.59
CA LYS A 312 -31.23 28.63 -7.48
C LYS A 312 -31.29 27.19 -7.98
N GLU A 313 -30.49 26.84 -8.98
CA GLU A 313 -30.39 25.45 -9.45
C GLU A 313 -29.89 24.51 -8.34
N PHE A 314 -28.89 24.94 -7.56
CA PHE A 314 -28.41 24.18 -6.39
C PHE A 314 -29.49 23.92 -5.33
N GLU A 315 -30.47 24.82 -5.18
CA GLU A 315 -31.56 24.67 -4.21
C GLU A 315 -32.66 23.72 -4.69
N ARG A 316 -32.79 23.54 -6.02
CA ARG A 316 -33.87 22.74 -6.62
C ARG A 316 -33.57 21.24 -6.69
N ILE A 317 -32.32 20.83 -6.53
CA ILE A 317 -31.90 19.43 -6.62
C ILE A 317 -32.41 18.66 -5.39
N PRO A 318 -33.34 17.68 -5.53
CA PRO A 318 -33.90 16.95 -4.40
C PRO A 318 -32.86 16.03 -3.75
N ASN A 319 -32.67 16.11 -2.43
CA ASN A 319 -31.70 15.29 -1.71
C ASN A 319 -31.93 13.79 -1.91
N ALA A 320 -33.18 13.35 -2.06
CA ALA A 320 -33.53 11.94 -2.23
C ALA A 320 -32.96 11.33 -3.53
N GLU A 321 -32.93 12.08 -4.63
CA GLU A 321 -32.37 11.61 -5.91
C GLU A 321 -30.85 11.51 -5.85
N LEU A 322 -30.19 12.50 -5.21
CA LEU A 322 -28.75 12.47 -4.99
C LEU A 322 -28.34 11.33 -4.06
N ILE A 323 -29.08 11.11 -2.97
CA ILE A 323 -28.86 10.01 -2.02
C ILE A 323 -28.99 8.64 -2.70
N ALA A 324 -29.95 8.48 -3.62
CA ALA A 324 -30.08 7.25 -4.40
C ALA A 324 -28.85 7.00 -5.30
N ARG A 325 -28.37 8.04 -6.00
CA ARG A 325 -27.14 7.95 -6.83
C ARG A 325 -25.90 7.67 -5.99
N ILE A 326 -25.79 8.28 -4.80
CA ILE A 326 -24.69 8.02 -3.86
C ILE A 326 -24.71 6.55 -3.41
N LYS A 327 -25.89 5.99 -3.12
CA LYS A 327 -26.01 4.56 -2.80
C LYS A 327 -25.61 3.66 -3.96
N ASP A 328 -26.00 3.98 -5.19
CA ASP A 328 -25.64 3.18 -6.37
C ASP A 328 -24.13 3.25 -6.71
N ALA A 329 -23.52 4.43 -6.60
CA ALA A 329 -22.08 4.62 -6.80
C ALA A 329 -21.25 3.95 -5.69
N THR A 330 -21.67 4.08 -4.43
CA THR A 330 -21.02 3.37 -3.31
C THR A 330 -21.18 1.85 -3.44
N LEU A 331 -22.30 1.34 -3.96
CA LEU A 331 -22.47 -0.08 -4.29
C LEU A 331 -21.52 -0.56 -5.41
N GLN A 332 -21.18 0.28 -6.39
CA GLN A 332 -20.16 -0.05 -7.41
C GLN A 332 -18.73 -0.06 -6.84
N SER A 333 -18.41 0.87 -5.93
CA SER A 333 -17.15 0.86 -5.17
C SER A 333 -17.08 -0.33 -4.19
N LEU A 334 -18.21 -0.73 -3.62
CA LEU A 334 -18.36 -1.96 -2.84
C LEU A 334 -18.27 -3.23 -3.70
N ALA A 335 -18.59 -3.18 -5.00
CA ALA A 335 -18.45 -4.32 -5.90
C ALA A 335 -16.98 -4.60 -6.29
N THR A 336 -16.13 -3.59 -6.33
CA THR A 336 -14.66 -3.75 -6.41
C THR A 336 -14.03 -4.09 -5.05
N ARG A 337 -14.74 -3.83 -3.95
CA ARG A 337 -14.32 -4.14 -2.57
C ARG A 337 -15.26 -5.11 -1.86
N HIS A 338 -15.89 -6.06 -2.55
CA HIS A 338 -16.64 -7.12 -1.88
C HIS A 338 -15.62 -8.10 -1.30
N ILE A 339 -15.02 -7.62 -0.21
CA ILE A 339 -14.27 -8.35 0.78
C ILE A 339 -15.29 -9.32 1.36
N ASP A 340 -15.26 -10.54 0.84
CA ASP A 340 -15.91 -11.66 1.48
C ASP A 340 -15.20 -11.85 2.82
N LEU A 341 -15.78 -11.31 3.89
CA LEU A 341 -15.17 -11.25 5.23
C LEU A 341 -14.79 -12.66 5.70
N SER A 342 -15.63 -13.66 5.36
CA SER A 342 -15.41 -15.08 5.54
C SER A 342 -14.16 -15.60 4.83
N LYS A 343 -13.90 -15.09 3.61
CA LYS A 343 -12.72 -15.44 2.80
C LYS A 343 -11.46 -14.76 3.33
N ILE A 344 -11.52 -13.47 3.69
CA ILE A 344 -10.38 -12.77 4.34
C ILE A 344 -10.06 -13.38 5.70
N LEU A 345 -11.06 -13.78 6.48
CA LEU A 345 -10.82 -14.47 7.75
C LEU A 345 -10.14 -15.82 7.51
N LYS A 346 -10.61 -16.64 6.56
CA LYS A 346 -9.94 -17.91 6.21
C LYS A 346 -8.53 -17.72 5.62
N GLU A 347 -8.33 -16.73 4.76
CA GLU A 347 -7.03 -16.41 4.15
C GLU A 347 -6.07 -15.78 5.16
N SER A 348 -6.56 -14.92 6.06
CA SER A 348 -5.83 -14.37 7.20
C SER A 348 -5.45 -15.46 8.20
N GLN A 349 -6.33 -16.44 8.44
CA GLN A 349 -6.07 -17.60 9.29
C GLN A 349 -4.99 -18.50 8.68
N ARG A 350 -5.12 -18.86 7.40
CA ARG A 350 -4.08 -19.62 6.67
C ARG A 350 -2.77 -18.86 6.56
N ALA A 351 -2.83 -17.54 6.42
CA ALA A 351 -1.64 -16.68 6.46
C ALA A 351 -1.04 -16.63 7.86
N LYS A 352 -1.84 -16.64 8.93
CA LYS A 352 -1.33 -16.80 10.31
C LYS A 352 -0.69 -18.17 10.53
N GLU A 353 -1.21 -19.24 9.94
CA GLU A 353 -0.61 -20.57 10.09
C GLU A 353 0.71 -20.71 9.30
N ASN A 354 0.76 -20.19 8.07
CA ASN A 354 1.89 -20.43 7.15
C ASN A 354 2.93 -19.30 7.08
N ARG A 355 2.68 -18.14 7.68
CA ARG A 355 3.63 -17.01 7.64
C ARG A 355 4.84 -17.33 8.52
N LEU A 356 6.03 -17.02 7.99
CA LEU A 356 7.29 -17.05 8.74
C LEU A 356 7.10 -16.38 10.11
N VAL A 357 7.45 -17.13 11.14
CA VAL A 357 7.31 -16.72 12.53
C VAL A 357 8.21 -15.49 12.73
N PRO A 358 7.66 -14.33 13.19
CA PRO A 358 8.42 -13.10 13.41
C PRO A 358 9.74 -13.30 14.16
N GLU A 359 9.74 -14.22 15.11
CA GLU A 359 10.88 -14.65 15.92
C GLU A 359 12.01 -15.22 15.06
N TYR A 360 11.70 -15.99 14.01
CA TYR A 360 12.71 -16.48 13.07
C TYR A 360 13.32 -15.35 12.28
N ILE A 361 12.51 -14.39 11.83
CA ILE A 361 12.98 -13.21 11.09
C ILE A 361 13.87 -12.36 12.00
N GLU A 362 13.44 -12.14 13.25
CA GLU A 362 14.21 -11.40 14.26
C GLU A 362 15.55 -12.09 14.56
N LYS A 363 15.54 -13.39 14.92
CA LYS A 363 16.76 -14.16 15.21
C LYS A 363 17.69 -14.19 14.00
N PHE A 364 17.16 -14.43 12.80
CA PHE A 364 17.92 -14.38 11.56
C PHE A 364 18.53 -13.00 11.34
N PHE A 365 17.73 -11.93 11.41
CA PHE A 365 18.16 -10.57 11.17
C PHE A 365 19.27 -10.16 12.14
N LEU A 366 19.13 -10.46 13.44
CA LEU A 366 20.14 -10.14 14.45
C LEU A 366 21.43 -10.95 14.22
N LYS A 367 21.32 -12.25 13.93
CA LYS A 367 22.48 -13.11 13.67
C LYS A 367 23.26 -12.67 12.42
N VAL A 368 22.54 -12.36 11.34
CA VAL A 368 23.15 -11.89 10.07
C VAL A 368 23.70 -10.48 10.24
N SER A 369 23.01 -9.59 10.95
CA SER A 369 23.52 -8.25 11.26
C SER A 369 24.84 -8.34 12.03
N SER A 370 24.91 -9.21 13.05
CA SER A 370 26.16 -9.45 13.78
C SER A 370 27.26 -10.02 12.90
N TYR A 371 26.94 -10.98 12.01
CA TYR A 371 27.91 -11.59 11.09
C TYR A 371 28.46 -10.58 10.07
N LEU A 372 27.61 -9.69 9.57
CA LEU A 372 27.96 -8.65 8.59
C LEU A 372 28.43 -7.34 9.27
N ASN A 373 28.62 -7.32 10.59
CA ASN A 373 29.03 -6.14 11.37
C ASN A 373 28.09 -4.92 11.24
N LEU A 374 26.79 -5.15 11.10
CA LEU A 374 25.76 -4.11 11.20
C LEU A 374 25.29 -3.97 12.66
N ASN A 375 25.49 -2.79 13.24
CA ASN A 375 25.11 -2.53 14.64
C ASN A 375 23.61 -2.29 14.79
N ILE A 376 22.96 -3.13 15.61
CA ILE A 376 21.53 -3.05 15.93
C ILE A 376 21.38 -3.02 17.45
N ASP A 377 20.85 -1.92 17.97
CA ASP A 377 20.62 -1.72 19.40
C ASP A 377 19.19 -2.11 19.77
N LYS A 378 18.99 -2.79 20.90
CA LYS A 378 17.65 -3.02 21.48
C LYS A 378 17.30 -1.88 22.44
N THR A 379 16.14 -1.26 22.25
CA THR A 379 15.64 -0.18 23.10
C THR A 379 14.90 -0.73 24.32
N LYS A 380 14.69 0.11 25.35
CA LYS A 380 13.97 -0.26 26.59
C LYS A 380 12.53 -0.71 26.32
N ASP A 381 11.90 -0.20 25.27
CA ASP A 381 10.54 -0.56 24.86
C ASP A 381 10.50 -1.88 24.05
N GLY A 382 11.64 -2.55 23.91
CA GLY A 382 11.80 -3.79 23.14
C GLY A 382 11.67 -3.59 21.63
N LEU A 383 11.96 -2.39 21.12
CA LEU A 383 12.15 -2.12 19.69
C LEU A 383 13.64 -2.20 19.36
N TYR A 384 13.97 -2.20 18.08
CA TYR A 384 15.35 -2.16 17.60
C TYR A 384 15.68 -0.83 16.92
N ARG A 385 16.96 -0.47 16.89
CA ARG A 385 17.46 0.72 16.20
C ARG A 385 18.74 0.40 15.44
N ALA A 386 18.80 0.77 14.17
CA ALA A 386 20.02 0.80 13.39
C ALA A 386 20.53 2.25 13.38
N THR A 387 21.46 2.57 14.29
CA THR A 387 21.97 3.93 14.47
C THR A 387 22.74 4.43 13.23
N PHE A 388 23.39 3.52 12.50
CA PHE A 388 24.04 3.83 11.24
C PHE A 388 24.10 2.60 10.34
N VAL A 389 23.64 2.75 9.10
CA VAL A 389 23.73 1.75 8.05
C VAL A 389 24.88 2.13 7.09
N PRO A 390 25.96 1.32 7.03
CA PRO A 390 27.12 1.63 6.19
C PRO A 390 26.79 1.78 4.70
N TYR A 391 27.64 2.50 3.97
CA TYR A 391 27.41 2.76 2.54
C TYR A 391 27.28 1.47 1.73
N ASP A 392 28.03 0.43 2.06
CA ASP A 392 27.98 -0.85 1.35
C ASP A 392 26.61 -1.52 1.40
N PHE A 393 25.80 -1.29 2.44
CA PHE A 393 24.41 -1.76 2.53
C PHE A 393 23.42 -0.82 1.83
N ARG A 394 23.83 0.42 1.55
CA ARG A 394 23.02 1.41 0.84
C ARG A 394 23.32 1.48 -0.66
N ASN A 395 24.44 0.91 -1.08
CA ASN A 395 24.85 0.79 -2.47
C ASN A 395 24.12 -0.37 -3.14
N ILE A 396 22.84 -0.16 -3.44
CA ILE A 396 21.93 -1.14 -4.04
C ILE A 396 21.68 -0.83 -5.52
N THR A 397 21.34 -1.84 -6.30
CA THR A 397 21.02 -1.68 -7.73
C THR A 397 19.67 -0.98 -7.92
N GLN A 398 19.45 -0.40 -9.10
CA GLN A 398 18.16 0.21 -9.43
C GLN A 398 17.02 -0.82 -9.44
N GLU A 399 17.31 -2.05 -9.85
CA GLU A 399 16.35 -3.16 -9.83
C GLU A 399 15.91 -3.50 -8.40
N PHE A 400 16.85 -3.61 -7.46
CA PHE A 400 16.54 -3.79 -6.05
C PHE A 400 15.67 -2.66 -5.51
N LYS A 401 16.06 -1.41 -5.80
CA LYS A 401 15.34 -0.22 -5.35
C LYS A 401 13.90 -0.19 -5.86
N ASN A 402 13.67 -0.58 -7.12
CA ASN A 402 12.33 -0.66 -7.70
C ASN A 402 11.48 -1.76 -7.04
N LYS A 403 12.10 -2.86 -6.59
CA LYS A 403 11.40 -4.01 -6.02
C LYS A 403 11.10 -3.88 -4.53
N PHE A 404 12.06 -3.38 -3.76
CA PHE A 404 12.01 -3.38 -2.29
C PHE A 404 12.09 -1.98 -1.68
N GLY A 405 12.51 -0.97 -2.45
CA GLY A 405 12.69 0.40 -1.97
C GLY A 405 14.14 0.74 -1.59
N GLN A 406 14.31 1.93 -1.03
CA GLN A 406 15.61 2.48 -0.66
C GLN A 406 16.05 1.98 0.73
N VAL A 407 17.34 1.69 0.90
CA VAL A 407 17.95 1.49 2.22
C VAL A 407 18.42 2.85 2.77
N TYR A 408 17.92 3.22 3.96
CA TYR A 408 18.21 4.49 4.61
C TYR A 408 19.49 4.44 5.46
N LYS A 409 20.01 5.62 5.82
CA LYS A 409 21.24 5.77 6.62
C LYS A 409 21.04 5.41 8.09
N GLU A 410 19.84 5.59 8.61
CA GLU A 410 19.47 5.27 9.99
C GLU A 410 18.04 4.73 10.02
N TYR A 411 17.76 3.87 11.00
CA TYR A 411 16.42 3.35 11.28
C TYR A 411 16.16 3.48 12.78
N ARG A 412 15.26 4.39 13.18
CA ARG A 412 15.09 4.81 14.57
C ARG A 412 14.30 3.82 15.44
N LYS A 413 13.26 3.23 14.85
CA LYS A 413 12.35 2.30 15.51
C LYS A 413 12.06 1.15 14.54
N ILE A 414 12.50 -0.05 14.88
CA ILE A 414 12.31 -1.27 14.11
C ILE A 414 11.56 -2.28 14.98
N SER A 415 10.60 -2.98 14.39
CA SER A 415 9.90 -4.12 14.99
C SER A 415 9.68 -5.22 13.94
N PHE A 416 9.83 -6.47 14.37
CA PHE A 416 9.48 -7.66 13.58
C PHE A 416 8.04 -8.12 13.81
N TYR A 417 7.36 -7.49 14.77
CA TYR A 417 5.96 -7.75 15.14
C TYR A 417 5.07 -6.67 14.58
N LYS A 418 4.02 -7.06 13.85
CA LYS A 418 3.16 -6.13 13.12
C LYS A 418 2.35 -5.25 14.07
N GLU A 419 1.76 -5.85 15.09
CA GLU A 419 0.92 -5.17 16.09
C GLU A 419 1.75 -4.14 16.85
N LYS A 420 2.95 -4.54 17.30
CA LYS A 420 3.89 -3.65 18.00
C LYS A 420 4.42 -2.54 17.09
N ALA A 421 4.64 -2.83 15.81
CA ALA A 421 5.05 -1.82 14.83
C ALA A 421 3.97 -0.75 14.63
N GLN A 422 2.71 -1.18 14.54
CA GLN A 422 1.56 -0.26 14.42
C GLN A 422 1.36 0.56 15.69
N GLU A 423 1.38 -0.06 16.87
CA GLU A 423 1.16 0.62 18.15
C GLU A 423 2.24 1.67 18.46
N LYS A 424 3.50 1.39 18.11
CA LYS A 424 4.65 2.25 18.45
C LYS A 424 5.13 3.13 17.29
N GLU A 425 4.41 3.12 16.17
CA GLU A 425 4.80 3.77 14.90
C GLU A 425 6.24 3.40 14.49
N ALA A 426 6.59 2.13 14.64
CA ALA A 426 7.88 1.60 14.25
C ALA A 426 7.84 1.04 12.83
N GLU A 427 8.99 0.97 12.17
CA GLU A 427 9.10 0.26 10.89
C GLU A 427 8.93 -1.24 11.11
N PHE A 428 8.01 -1.82 10.35
CA PHE A 428 7.76 -3.25 10.35
C PHE A 428 8.73 -3.96 9.40
N VAL A 429 9.78 -4.55 9.96
CA VAL A 429 10.79 -5.29 9.18
C VAL A 429 10.31 -6.72 8.98
N ALA A 430 10.02 -7.06 7.74
CA ALA A 430 9.55 -8.38 7.29
C ALA A 430 10.04 -8.62 5.84
N PRO A 431 9.87 -9.83 5.27
CA PRO A 431 10.20 -10.07 3.86
C PRO A 431 9.61 -9.00 2.94
N GLY A 432 10.44 -8.46 2.04
CA GLY A 432 10.15 -7.30 1.20
C GLY A 432 10.63 -5.95 1.76
N HIS A 433 11.01 -5.88 3.04
CA HIS A 433 11.55 -4.66 3.63
C HIS A 433 13.00 -4.42 3.17
N PRO A 434 13.37 -3.21 2.67
CA PRO A 434 14.67 -2.98 2.05
C PRO A 434 15.86 -3.35 2.95
N LEU A 435 15.77 -3.04 4.25
CA LEU A 435 16.84 -3.36 5.22
C LEU A 435 17.05 -4.88 5.40
N LEU A 436 15.99 -5.69 5.39
CA LEU A 436 16.11 -7.14 5.52
C LEU A 436 16.61 -7.75 4.22
N GLU A 437 16.05 -7.32 3.08
CA GLU A 437 16.41 -7.84 1.76
C GLU A 437 17.87 -7.57 1.41
N VAL A 438 18.43 -6.43 1.82
CA VAL A 438 19.85 -6.14 1.58
C VAL A 438 20.78 -7.03 2.40
N LEU A 439 20.37 -7.43 3.60
CA LEU A 439 21.10 -8.42 4.41
C LEU A 439 21.06 -9.80 3.74
N ILE A 440 19.90 -10.18 3.20
CA ILE A 440 19.72 -11.43 2.46
C ILE A 440 20.59 -11.45 1.19
N GLU A 441 20.56 -10.38 0.39
CA GLU A 441 21.38 -10.29 -0.83
C GLU A 441 22.88 -10.34 -0.51
N LYS A 442 23.32 -9.65 0.55
CA LYS A 442 24.72 -9.69 1.00
C LYS A 442 25.13 -11.07 1.49
N ILE A 443 24.31 -11.73 2.30
CA ILE A 443 24.68 -13.05 2.81
C ILE A 443 24.74 -14.08 1.67
N LEU A 444 23.77 -14.07 0.75
CA LEU A 444 23.75 -14.97 -0.40
C LEU A 444 24.89 -14.70 -1.40
N SER A 445 25.25 -13.43 -1.62
CA SER A 445 26.41 -13.08 -2.47
C SER A 445 27.76 -13.38 -1.81
N SER A 446 27.81 -13.40 -0.47
CA SER A 446 29.04 -13.68 0.28
C SER A 446 29.41 -15.15 0.42
N SER A 447 28.57 -16.11 -0.02
CA SER A 447 28.80 -17.53 0.22
C SER A 447 28.61 -18.44 -1.01
N ASN A 448 29.69 -19.06 -1.48
CA ASN A 448 29.62 -20.34 -2.22
C ASN A 448 29.39 -21.54 -1.27
N SER A 449 29.46 -21.31 0.04
CA SER A 449 29.42 -22.34 1.10
C SER A 449 28.11 -23.13 1.17
N LEU A 450 26.99 -22.61 0.66
CA LEU A 450 25.73 -23.39 0.56
C LEU A 450 25.90 -24.64 -0.31
N ARG A 451 26.80 -24.60 -1.30
CA ARG A 451 27.13 -25.74 -2.19
C ARG A 451 28.14 -26.70 -1.57
N GLU A 452 28.90 -26.26 -0.59
CA GLU A 452 29.92 -27.06 0.12
C GLU A 452 29.27 -27.99 1.16
N GLY A 453 28.00 -27.75 1.49
CA GLY A 453 27.23 -28.50 2.46
C GLY A 453 27.53 -28.07 3.90
N ALA A 454 26.77 -28.62 4.85
CA ALA A 454 26.93 -28.31 6.26
C ALA A 454 26.67 -29.53 7.16
N GLN A 455 27.23 -29.50 8.37
CA GLN A 455 27.17 -30.60 9.33
C GLN A 455 26.31 -30.19 10.52
N PHE A 456 25.43 -31.10 10.92
CA PHE A 456 24.51 -30.89 12.03
C PHE A 456 24.44 -32.12 12.93
N LEU A 457 24.11 -31.88 14.19
CA LEU A 457 23.74 -32.89 15.16
C LEU A 457 22.23 -32.82 15.37
N ASP A 458 21.56 -33.97 15.37
CA ASP A 458 20.17 -34.11 15.79
C ASP A 458 20.13 -34.46 17.28
N PRO A 459 19.62 -33.56 18.13
CA PRO A 459 19.46 -33.85 19.55
C PRO A 459 18.39 -34.87 19.89
N SER A 460 17.40 -35.09 19.02
CA SER A 460 16.36 -36.08 19.27
C SER A 460 16.88 -37.51 19.11
N GLY A 461 18.00 -37.66 18.42
CA GLY A 461 18.62 -38.93 18.09
C GLY A 461 17.88 -39.73 17.02
N LYS A 462 16.80 -39.18 16.43
CA LYS A 462 15.94 -39.84 15.44
C LYS A 462 16.53 -39.82 14.03
N LEU A 463 17.35 -38.81 13.69
CA LEU A 463 17.90 -38.58 12.35
C LEU A 463 19.39 -38.90 12.30
N GLU A 464 19.77 -39.76 11.34
CA GLU A 464 21.15 -40.08 11.02
C GLU A 464 21.26 -40.35 9.50
N GLY A 465 21.69 -39.35 8.73
CA GLY A 465 21.59 -39.39 7.27
C GLY A 465 21.90 -38.06 6.57
N LEU A 466 21.41 -37.91 5.33
CA LEU A 466 21.49 -36.68 4.55
C LEU A 466 20.13 -36.01 4.45
N ILE A 467 20.10 -34.68 4.48
CA ILE A 467 18.90 -33.91 4.15
C ILE A 467 19.20 -33.05 2.91
N TRP A 468 18.37 -33.24 1.89
CA TRP A 468 18.47 -32.57 0.59
C TRP A 468 17.46 -31.43 0.51
N PHE A 469 17.93 -30.21 0.28
CA PHE A 469 17.07 -29.06 0.05
C PHE A 469 16.92 -28.80 -1.45
N LEU A 470 15.68 -28.84 -1.93
CA LEU A 470 15.30 -28.69 -3.32
C LEU A 470 14.41 -27.47 -3.51
N GLU A 471 14.69 -26.66 -4.53
CA GLU A 471 13.74 -25.68 -5.06
C GLU A 471 12.99 -26.30 -6.24
N PHE A 472 11.67 -26.30 -6.14
CA PHE A 472 10.78 -26.58 -7.26
C PHE A 472 10.22 -25.27 -7.80
N GLU A 473 10.55 -24.97 -9.06
CA GLU A 473 9.98 -23.86 -9.81
C GLU A 473 8.98 -24.38 -10.84
N ILE A 474 7.77 -23.84 -10.81
CA ILE A 474 6.75 -24.05 -11.84
C ILE A 474 6.58 -22.73 -12.58
N LYS A 475 6.64 -22.77 -13.91
CA LYS A 475 6.46 -21.60 -14.79
C LYS A 475 5.08 -21.64 -15.43
N ASP A 476 4.57 -20.48 -15.79
CA ASP A 476 3.34 -20.37 -16.59
C ASP A 476 3.62 -20.50 -18.09
N GLY A 477 2.57 -20.40 -18.92
CA GLY A 477 2.67 -20.40 -20.38
C GLY A 477 3.41 -19.20 -20.98
N ASN A 478 3.76 -18.18 -20.18
CA ASN A 478 4.61 -17.05 -20.58
C ASN A 478 6.08 -17.26 -20.18
N GLY A 479 6.41 -18.38 -19.51
CA GLY A 479 7.74 -18.63 -18.97
C GLY A 479 8.06 -17.83 -17.70
N ILE A 480 7.05 -17.20 -17.09
CA ILE A 480 7.16 -16.47 -15.82
C ILE A 480 7.01 -17.47 -14.68
N SER A 481 7.76 -17.27 -13.60
CA SER A 481 7.66 -18.12 -12.40
C SER A 481 6.24 -18.03 -11.81
N ALA A 482 5.47 -19.11 -11.96
CA ALA A 482 4.12 -19.23 -11.43
C ALA A 482 4.12 -19.56 -9.93
N GLY A 483 5.14 -20.27 -9.47
CA GLY A 483 5.36 -20.59 -8.06
C GLY A 483 6.73 -21.21 -7.82
N LYS A 484 7.34 -20.88 -6.68
CA LYS A 484 8.57 -21.50 -6.17
C LYS A 484 8.35 -22.00 -4.75
N ARG A 485 8.82 -23.20 -4.45
CA ARG A 485 8.78 -23.74 -3.10
C ARG A 485 10.01 -24.57 -2.79
N ILE A 486 10.48 -24.45 -1.55
CA ILE A 486 11.59 -25.24 -1.02
C ILE A 486 11.03 -26.49 -0.35
N TYR A 487 11.61 -27.63 -0.67
CA TYR A 487 11.31 -28.93 -0.07
C TYR A 487 12.57 -29.52 0.56
N ALA A 488 12.40 -30.26 1.65
CA ALA A 488 13.46 -31.02 2.28
C ALA A 488 13.16 -32.52 2.18
N ILE A 489 14.16 -33.31 1.79
CA ILE A 489 14.06 -34.77 1.69
C ILE A 489 15.14 -35.38 2.56
N TYR A 490 14.73 -36.19 3.52
CA TYR A 490 15.63 -36.98 4.35
C TYR A 490 15.94 -38.32 3.67
N GLN A 491 17.23 -38.60 3.55
CA GLN A 491 17.79 -39.87 3.11
C GLN A 491 18.47 -40.53 4.31
N SER A 492 17.86 -41.64 4.77
CA SER A 492 18.43 -42.47 5.84
C SER A 492 19.67 -43.24 5.37
N LYS A 493 20.44 -43.79 6.34
CA LYS A 493 21.55 -44.71 6.08
C LYS A 493 21.17 -45.92 5.21
N ASP A 494 19.93 -46.39 5.30
CA ASP A 494 19.41 -47.51 4.48
C ASP A 494 18.93 -47.07 3.09
N ASN A 495 19.28 -45.85 2.66
CA ASN A 495 18.88 -45.26 1.38
C ASN A 495 17.35 -45.11 1.19
N LYS A 496 16.58 -45.02 2.28
CA LYS A 496 15.14 -44.68 2.21
C LYS A 496 14.96 -43.17 2.21
N PHE A 497 14.11 -42.69 1.29
CA PHE A 497 13.76 -41.28 1.15
C PHE A 497 12.42 -40.98 1.81
N THR A 498 12.36 -39.88 2.55
CA THR A 498 11.14 -39.36 3.17
C THR A 498 11.10 -37.85 3.01
N GLN A 499 9.94 -37.30 2.67
CA GLN A 499 9.77 -35.85 2.70
C GLN A 499 9.69 -35.40 4.15
N ILE A 500 10.44 -34.36 4.49
CA ILE A 500 10.38 -33.72 5.80
C ILE A 500 10.19 -32.21 5.64
N PRO A 501 9.67 -31.50 6.66
CA PRO A 501 9.53 -30.05 6.61
C PRO A 501 10.89 -29.35 6.58
N ALA A 502 11.02 -28.32 5.73
CA ALA A 502 12.27 -27.57 5.60
C ALA A 502 12.65 -26.78 6.87
N SER A 503 11.69 -26.56 7.78
CA SER A 503 11.90 -25.96 9.11
C SER A 503 12.77 -26.81 10.03
N ILE A 504 13.00 -28.10 9.73
CA ILE A 504 13.82 -29.01 10.53
C ILE A 504 15.20 -28.43 10.88
N LEU A 505 15.74 -27.54 10.05
CA LEU A 505 17.02 -26.89 10.28
C LEU A 505 17.08 -26.14 11.63
N TRP A 506 15.95 -25.65 12.13
CA TRP A 506 15.86 -24.96 13.42
C TRP A 506 15.94 -25.90 14.63
N ASP A 507 15.63 -27.19 14.43
CA ASP A 507 15.68 -28.21 15.48
C ASP A 507 17.05 -28.91 15.54
N LEU A 508 17.90 -28.66 14.53
CA LEU A 508 19.23 -29.25 14.41
C LEU A 508 20.32 -28.30 14.94
N LYS A 509 21.32 -28.88 15.59
CA LYS A 509 22.46 -28.14 16.13
C LYS A 509 23.59 -28.07 15.09
N PRO A 510 24.05 -26.88 14.67
CA PRO A 510 25.23 -26.77 13.80
C PRO A 510 26.45 -27.40 14.47
N ALA A 511 27.21 -28.19 13.71
CA ALA A 511 28.42 -28.85 14.17
C ALA A 511 29.56 -28.64 13.17
N GLN A 512 30.80 -28.87 13.62
CA GLN A 512 31.99 -28.83 12.79
C GLN A 512 32.82 -30.09 13.05
N ASN A 513 33.50 -30.58 12.01
CA ASN A 513 34.44 -31.70 12.08
C ASN A 513 33.84 -33.04 12.54
N LEU A 514 32.57 -33.30 12.23
CA LEU A 514 31.97 -34.63 12.41
C LEU A 514 32.55 -35.62 11.38
N ASP A 515 32.78 -36.86 11.81
CA ASP A 515 33.20 -37.94 10.90
C ASP A 515 32.02 -38.42 10.04
N ILE A 516 31.89 -37.92 8.83
CA ILE A 516 30.71 -38.14 7.98
C ILE A 516 31.00 -38.98 6.74
N LYS A 517 32.14 -39.68 6.67
CA LYS A 517 32.57 -40.42 5.48
C LYS A 517 31.49 -41.38 4.96
N ASP A 518 30.97 -42.23 5.84
CA ASP A 518 29.92 -43.22 5.51
C ASP A 518 28.61 -42.57 5.03
N LEU A 519 28.35 -41.32 5.43
CA LEU A 519 27.15 -40.58 5.06
C LEU A 519 27.32 -39.78 3.77
N ILE A 520 28.54 -39.34 3.46
CA ILE A 520 28.85 -38.66 2.18
C ILE A 520 28.70 -39.63 1.02
N GLU A 521 29.03 -40.92 1.19
CA GLU A 521 28.89 -41.93 0.13
C GLU A 521 27.44 -42.02 -0.40
N LEU A 522 26.45 -41.75 0.45
CA LEU A 522 25.02 -41.71 0.08
C LEU A 522 24.69 -40.65 -0.98
N GLN A 523 25.57 -39.66 -1.22
CA GLN A 523 25.38 -38.64 -2.27
C GLN A 523 25.38 -39.23 -3.68
N SER A 524 25.93 -40.43 -3.90
CA SER A 524 25.89 -41.10 -5.21
C SER A 524 24.46 -41.34 -5.71
N ASN A 525 23.48 -41.37 -4.82
CA ASN A 525 22.08 -41.69 -5.11
C ASN A 525 21.25 -40.45 -5.49
N ARG A 526 21.91 -39.38 -5.93
CA ARG A 526 21.28 -38.13 -6.36
C ARG A 526 20.15 -38.34 -7.38
N SER A 527 20.35 -39.22 -8.35
CA SER A 527 19.35 -39.52 -9.38
C SER A 527 18.09 -40.18 -8.80
N GLU A 528 18.27 -41.10 -7.85
CA GLU A 528 17.16 -41.76 -7.14
C GLU A 528 16.36 -40.76 -6.30
N MET A 529 17.06 -39.86 -5.61
CA MET A 529 16.45 -38.79 -4.82
C MET A 529 15.62 -37.83 -5.69
N ILE A 530 16.15 -37.41 -6.85
CA ILE A 530 15.41 -36.56 -7.80
C ILE A 530 14.16 -37.28 -8.31
N ASN A 531 14.26 -38.57 -8.65
CA ASN A 531 13.12 -39.36 -9.10
C ASN A 531 12.05 -39.46 -8.00
N PHE A 532 12.45 -39.73 -6.75
CA PHE A 532 11.55 -39.73 -5.61
C PHE A 532 10.82 -38.39 -5.46
N ALA A 533 11.54 -37.27 -5.59
CA ALA A 533 10.99 -35.93 -5.48
C ALA A 533 9.96 -35.64 -6.60
N ILE A 534 10.26 -36.02 -7.85
CA ILE A 534 9.35 -35.84 -8.99
C ILE A 534 8.09 -36.70 -8.82
N SER A 535 8.25 -37.98 -8.42
CA SER A 535 7.12 -38.91 -8.33
C SER A 535 6.18 -38.61 -7.16
N ASN A 536 6.69 -38.16 -6.02
CA ASN A 536 5.90 -38.03 -4.79
C ASN A 536 5.53 -36.58 -4.43
N ILE A 537 6.29 -35.58 -4.89
CA ILE A 537 6.14 -34.19 -4.45
C ILE A 537 5.63 -33.28 -5.57
N LEU A 538 6.19 -33.41 -6.78
CA LEU A 538 5.91 -32.46 -7.87
C LEU A 538 4.45 -32.49 -8.32
N SER A 539 3.84 -33.68 -8.41
CA SER A 539 2.44 -33.84 -8.83
C SER A 539 1.48 -33.08 -7.91
N SER A 540 1.60 -33.28 -6.60
CA SER A 540 0.81 -32.59 -5.59
C SER A 540 0.98 -31.07 -5.65
N TYR A 541 2.22 -30.60 -5.84
CA TYR A 541 2.50 -29.16 -5.94
C TYR A 541 1.88 -28.52 -7.18
N ILE A 542 1.93 -29.20 -8.33
CA ILE A 542 1.30 -28.73 -9.57
C ILE A 542 -0.22 -28.64 -9.40
N GLU A 543 -0.85 -29.65 -8.78
CA GLU A 543 -2.30 -29.66 -8.55
C GLU A 543 -2.74 -28.52 -7.63
N GLU A 544 -2.02 -28.29 -6.53
CA GLU A 544 -2.26 -27.17 -5.61
C GLU A 544 -2.18 -25.83 -6.36
N LEU A 545 -1.09 -25.61 -7.12
CA LEU A 545 -0.86 -24.37 -7.86
C LEU A 545 -1.90 -24.18 -8.97
N LYS A 546 -2.28 -25.26 -9.67
CA LYS A 546 -3.32 -25.23 -10.71
C LYS A 546 -4.67 -24.84 -10.14
N ALA A 547 -5.05 -25.41 -9.00
CA ALA A 547 -6.30 -25.06 -8.31
C ALA A 547 -6.31 -23.59 -7.84
N GLN A 548 -5.16 -23.04 -7.45
CA GLN A 548 -5.05 -21.62 -7.15
C GLN A 548 -5.16 -20.74 -8.40
N ARG A 549 -4.42 -21.07 -9.46
CA ARG A 549 -4.42 -20.31 -10.73
C ARG A 549 -5.78 -20.31 -11.41
N GLU A 550 -6.51 -21.42 -11.38
CA GLU A 550 -7.86 -21.47 -11.96
C GLU A 550 -8.83 -20.58 -11.18
N ARG A 551 -8.68 -20.49 -9.85
CA ARG A 551 -9.48 -19.57 -9.02
C ARG A 551 -9.18 -18.11 -9.36
N ASP A 552 -7.90 -17.74 -9.49
CA ASP A 552 -7.51 -16.37 -9.86
C ASP A 552 -8.00 -16.02 -11.28
N ALA A 553 -7.89 -16.97 -12.21
CA ALA A 553 -8.43 -16.85 -13.56
C ALA A 553 -9.95 -16.61 -13.55
N GLN A 554 -10.72 -17.33 -12.74
CA GLN A 554 -12.16 -17.12 -12.58
C GLN A 554 -12.49 -15.70 -12.07
N ILE A 555 -11.72 -15.18 -11.11
CA ILE A 555 -11.89 -13.81 -10.61
C ILE A 555 -11.61 -12.79 -11.72
N LYS A 556 -10.50 -12.94 -12.45
CA LYS A 556 -10.15 -12.07 -13.59
C LYS A 556 -11.21 -12.11 -14.69
N ARG A 557 -11.75 -13.30 -15.01
CA ARG A 557 -12.87 -13.47 -15.96
C ARG A 557 -14.14 -12.79 -15.44
N LYS A 558 -14.50 -13.00 -14.17
CA LYS A 558 -15.75 -12.47 -13.60
C LYS A 558 -15.75 -10.94 -13.49
N TYR A 559 -14.65 -10.31 -13.12
CA TYR A 559 -14.62 -8.86 -12.87
C TYR A 559 -13.92 -8.07 -13.99
N GLY A 560 -12.76 -8.53 -14.45
CA GLY A 560 -11.98 -7.86 -15.49
C GLY A 560 -12.69 -7.87 -16.85
N LEU A 561 -13.08 -9.06 -17.33
CA LEU A 561 -13.78 -9.16 -18.63
C LEU A 561 -15.16 -8.52 -18.58
N ARG A 562 -15.96 -8.75 -17.52
CA ARG A 562 -17.29 -8.11 -17.39
C ARG A 562 -17.22 -6.58 -17.36
N SER A 563 -16.22 -6.00 -16.70
CA SER A 563 -16.06 -4.54 -16.69
C SER A 563 -15.74 -4.01 -18.08
N LEU A 564 -14.85 -4.67 -18.82
CA LEU A 564 -14.53 -4.30 -20.20
C LEU A 564 -15.74 -4.49 -21.12
N ASP A 565 -16.47 -5.60 -20.99
CA ASP A 565 -17.71 -5.87 -21.74
C ASP A 565 -18.76 -4.77 -21.50
N LYS A 566 -18.93 -4.32 -20.26
CA LYS A 566 -19.85 -3.23 -19.92
C LYS A 566 -19.43 -1.91 -20.56
N LEU A 567 -18.16 -1.53 -20.46
CA LEU A 567 -17.64 -0.30 -21.08
C LEU A 567 -17.78 -0.33 -22.60
N ILE A 568 -17.51 -1.48 -23.22
CA ILE A 568 -17.72 -1.69 -24.67
C ILE A 568 -19.20 -1.51 -25.02
N SER A 569 -20.12 -2.10 -24.23
CA SER A 569 -21.56 -2.00 -24.45
C SER A 569 -22.09 -0.57 -24.27
N GLU A 570 -21.57 0.18 -23.29
CA GLU A 570 -21.92 1.60 -23.08
C GLU A 570 -21.46 2.47 -24.26
N LEU A 571 -20.25 2.23 -24.78
CA LEU A 571 -19.75 2.91 -25.98
C LEU A 571 -20.53 2.53 -27.23
N GLU A 572 -20.92 1.27 -27.39
CA GLU A 572 -21.81 0.81 -28.46
C GLU A 572 -23.14 1.55 -28.42
N SER A 573 -23.77 1.64 -27.26
CA SER A 573 -25.03 2.36 -27.10
C SER A 573 -24.89 3.85 -27.45
N LYS A 574 -23.77 4.50 -27.08
CA LYS A 574 -23.49 5.90 -27.44
C LYS A 574 -23.31 6.08 -28.94
N LEU A 575 -22.56 5.19 -29.59
CA LEU A 575 -22.35 5.23 -31.04
C LEU A 575 -23.68 5.05 -31.80
N THR A 576 -24.53 4.12 -31.36
CA THR A 576 -25.88 3.94 -31.91
C THR A 576 -26.76 5.19 -31.72
N ASP A 577 -26.71 5.84 -30.56
CA ASP A 577 -27.42 7.10 -30.34
C ASP A 577 -26.95 8.20 -31.30
N TYR A 578 -25.63 8.32 -31.51
CA TYR A 578 -25.08 9.27 -32.47
C TYR A 578 -25.53 8.99 -33.91
N GLU A 579 -25.59 7.72 -34.32
CA GLU A 579 -26.12 7.35 -35.64
C GLU A 579 -27.60 7.72 -35.79
N ILE A 580 -28.42 7.44 -34.78
CA ILE A 580 -29.85 7.80 -34.76
C ILE A 580 -30.04 9.32 -34.85
N ARG A 581 -29.24 10.09 -34.11
CA ARG A 581 -29.33 11.56 -34.09
C ARG A 581 -28.85 12.20 -35.38
N ARG A 582 -27.81 11.64 -36.00
CA ARG A 582 -27.36 12.01 -37.35
C ARG A 582 -28.45 11.74 -38.39
N ALA A 583 -29.16 10.61 -38.29
CA ALA A 583 -30.30 10.29 -39.16
C ALA A 583 -31.49 11.25 -38.96
N LYS A 584 -31.64 11.85 -37.77
CA LYS A 584 -32.64 12.89 -37.46
C LYS A 584 -32.22 14.31 -37.87
N GLY A 585 -31.03 14.50 -38.44
CA GLY A 585 -30.54 15.80 -38.92
C GLY A 585 -29.73 16.61 -37.91
N GLU A 586 -29.36 16.05 -36.76
CA GLU A 586 -28.43 16.71 -35.82
C GLU A 586 -26.99 16.66 -36.34
N SER A 587 -26.25 17.78 -36.23
CA SER A 587 -24.84 17.86 -36.63
C SER A 587 -23.95 17.33 -35.50
N ILE A 588 -23.57 16.06 -35.60
CA ILE A 588 -22.56 15.44 -34.74
C ILE A 588 -21.23 15.41 -35.50
N PRO A 589 -20.16 16.05 -34.98
CA PRO A 589 -18.84 16.02 -35.61
C PRO A 589 -18.33 14.59 -35.83
N GLU A 590 -17.87 14.28 -37.04
CA GLU A 590 -17.36 12.95 -37.40
C GLU A 590 -16.11 12.56 -36.60
N SER A 591 -15.34 13.55 -36.13
CA SER A 591 -14.20 13.37 -35.24
C SER A 591 -14.58 12.77 -33.88
N ILE A 592 -15.77 13.08 -33.34
CA ILE A 592 -16.26 12.52 -32.07
C ILE A 592 -16.58 11.05 -32.26
N ILE A 593 -17.30 10.70 -33.33
CA ILE A 593 -17.63 9.31 -33.66
C ILE A 593 -16.35 8.48 -33.85
N GLN A 594 -15.37 9.02 -34.58
CA GLN A 594 -14.07 8.37 -34.77
C GLN A 594 -13.29 8.19 -33.45
N ARG A 595 -13.34 9.17 -32.53
CA ARG A 595 -12.72 9.07 -31.19
C ARG A 595 -13.35 7.94 -30.37
N GLU A 596 -14.67 7.90 -30.30
CA GLU A 596 -15.40 6.85 -29.56
C GLU A 596 -15.17 5.47 -30.19
N GLN A 597 -15.11 5.38 -31.52
CA GLN A 597 -14.81 4.14 -32.23
C GLN A 597 -13.38 3.63 -31.95
N ARG A 598 -12.39 4.52 -31.90
CA ARG A 598 -11.01 4.16 -31.51
C ARG A 598 -10.97 3.65 -30.08
N THR A 599 -11.63 4.35 -29.16
CA THR A 599 -11.70 3.96 -27.74
C THR A 599 -12.34 2.58 -27.56
N LYS A 600 -13.41 2.30 -28.32
CA LYS A 600 -14.04 0.97 -28.36
C LYS A 600 -13.07 -0.11 -28.84
N ASN A 601 -12.35 0.14 -29.94
CA ASN A 601 -11.39 -0.82 -30.49
C ASN A 601 -10.24 -1.10 -29.52
N ASP A 602 -9.76 -0.08 -28.80
CA ASP A 602 -8.73 -0.23 -27.77
C ASP A 602 -9.21 -1.10 -26.60
N LEU A 603 -10.46 -0.93 -26.17
CA LEU A 603 -11.07 -1.77 -25.13
C LEU A 603 -11.24 -3.23 -25.58
N ILE A 604 -11.63 -3.46 -26.84
CA ILE A 604 -11.71 -4.81 -27.42
C ILE A 604 -10.32 -5.46 -27.44
N SER A 605 -9.29 -4.73 -27.87
CA SER A 605 -7.91 -5.24 -27.87
C SER A 605 -7.42 -5.57 -26.46
N LYS A 606 -7.69 -4.70 -25.49
CA LYS A 606 -7.38 -4.94 -24.06
C LYS A 606 -8.10 -6.20 -23.55
N ARG A 607 -9.36 -6.41 -23.92
CA ARG A 607 -10.15 -7.58 -23.55
C ARG A 607 -9.57 -8.87 -24.12
N GLU A 608 -9.26 -8.90 -25.42
CA GLU A 608 -8.64 -10.06 -26.07
C GLU A 608 -7.28 -10.40 -25.47
N LYS A 609 -6.47 -9.38 -25.19
CA LYS A 609 -5.18 -9.54 -24.52
C LYS A 609 -5.35 -10.16 -23.13
N LEU A 610 -6.25 -9.61 -22.31
CA LEU A 610 -6.53 -10.14 -20.97
C LEU A 610 -7.00 -11.61 -21.03
N LEU A 611 -7.80 -11.97 -22.02
CA LEU A 611 -8.30 -13.34 -22.19
C LEU A 611 -7.16 -14.32 -22.50
N LYS A 612 -6.26 -13.95 -23.43
CA LYS A 612 -5.05 -14.73 -23.75
C LYS A 612 -4.11 -14.83 -22.55
N ASP A 613 -3.95 -13.75 -21.79
CA ASP A 613 -3.10 -13.73 -20.60
C ASP A 613 -3.63 -14.70 -19.54
N ILE A 614 -4.95 -14.71 -19.30
CA ILE A 614 -5.60 -15.64 -18.37
C ILE A 614 -5.37 -17.10 -18.79
N GLU A 615 -5.53 -17.44 -20.07
CA GLU A 615 -5.28 -18.81 -20.57
C GLU A 615 -3.82 -19.23 -20.37
N ARG A 616 -2.86 -18.36 -20.68
CA ARG A 616 -1.44 -18.65 -20.52
C ARG A 616 -1.03 -18.80 -19.06
N GLU A 617 -1.57 -17.98 -18.16
CA GLU A 617 -1.33 -18.07 -16.73
C GLU A 617 -1.81 -19.39 -16.11
N THR A 618 -2.85 -20.02 -16.68
CA THR A 618 -3.37 -21.31 -16.21
C THR A 618 -2.56 -22.52 -16.69
N ASN A 619 -1.74 -22.35 -17.72
CA ASN A 619 -0.87 -23.40 -18.24
C ASN A 619 0.40 -23.47 -17.41
N LEU A 620 0.58 -24.55 -16.66
CA LEU A 620 1.71 -24.74 -15.75
C LEU A 620 2.71 -25.75 -16.32
N LEU A 621 3.97 -25.33 -16.35
CA LEU A 621 5.11 -26.11 -16.84
C LEU A 621 6.14 -26.25 -15.72
N PRO A 622 6.38 -27.46 -15.19
CA PRO A 622 7.39 -27.65 -14.17
C PRO A 622 8.81 -27.50 -14.74
N SER A 623 9.69 -26.84 -14.01
CA SER A 623 11.13 -26.83 -14.28
C SER A 623 11.82 -27.97 -13.55
N SER A 624 13.04 -28.33 -13.98
CA SER A 624 13.84 -29.32 -13.26
C SER A 624 14.15 -28.85 -11.83
N PRO A 625 14.09 -29.74 -10.82
CA PRO A 625 14.35 -29.36 -9.44
C PRO A 625 15.80 -28.92 -9.25
N LEU A 626 15.99 -27.79 -8.58
CA LEU A 626 17.30 -27.24 -8.26
C LEU A 626 17.71 -27.68 -6.86
N ILE A 627 18.87 -28.34 -6.72
CA ILE A 627 19.44 -28.65 -5.39
C ILE A 627 20.07 -27.38 -4.84
N LEU A 628 19.53 -26.86 -3.75
CA LEU A 628 20.03 -25.67 -3.06
C LEU A 628 21.22 -25.99 -2.16
N GLY A 629 21.16 -27.14 -1.48
CA GLY A 629 22.19 -27.57 -0.55
C GLY A 629 21.90 -28.95 0.03
N ILE A 630 22.93 -29.55 0.62
CA ILE A 630 22.86 -30.86 1.29
C ILE A 630 23.46 -30.67 2.67
N ILE A 631 22.75 -31.13 3.69
CA ILE A 631 23.29 -31.17 5.05
C ILE A 631 23.43 -32.61 5.50
N CYS A 632 24.49 -32.87 6.27
CA CYS A 632 24.71 -34.15 6.93
C CYS A 632 24.28 -34.04 8.38
N VAL A 633 23.46 -34.99 8.83
CA VAL A 633 22.93 -35.02 10.19
C VAL A 633 23.43 -36.29 10.89
N LYS A 634 24.04 -36.12 12.05
CA LYS A 634 24.36 -37.22 12.97
C LYS A 634 23.49 -37.18 14.21
N SER A 635 23.07 -38.35 14.65
CA SER A 635 22.38 -38.55 15.92
C SER A 635 23.33 -38.30 17.10
N LEU A 636 22.91 -37.48 18.06
CA LEU A 636 23.65 -37.26 19.32
C LEU A 636 23.39 -38.43 20.28
N LYS A 637 24.26 -39.46 20.25
CA LYS A 637 24.19 -40.63 21.16
C LYS A 637 24.84 -40.35 22.51
N GLU A 638 24.30 -39.46 23.33
CA GLU A 638 24.77 -39.31 24.72
C GLU A 638 24.01 -40.25 25.68
N GLU A 639 24.74 -41.07 26.44
CA GLU A 639 24.17 -41.99 27.45
C GLU A 639 23.44 -41.27 28.59
N LYS A 640 23.69 -39.97 28.80
CA LYS A 640 23.07 -39.16 29.88
C LYS A 640 21.58 -38.87 29.68
N PHE A 641 21.06 -39.02 28.46
CA PHE A 641 19.66 -38.70 28.13
C PHE A 641 18.80 -39.94 27.84
N LYS A 642 19.35 -41.17 27.94
CA LYS A 642 18.63 -42.42 27.67
C LYS A 642 17.39 -42.61 28.56
N ASP A 643 17.42 -42.16 29.81
CA ASP A 643 16.27 -42.29 30.73
C ASP A 643 15.22 -41.18 30.58
N GLU A 644 15.51 -40.08 29.87
CA GLU A 644 14.60 -38.92 29.73
C GLU A 644 13.98 -38.75 28.33
N LEU A 645 14.51 -39.44 27.30
CA LEU A 645 14.18 -39.21 25.88
C LEU A 645 13.76 -40.46 25.08
N GLU A 646 13.59 -41.64 25.70
CA GLU A 646 12.94 -42.78 25.02
C GLU A 646 11.45 -42.49 24.78
N SER A 647 11.17 -41.73 23.72
CA SER A 647 9.86 -41.70 23.09
C SER A 647 9.63 -43.05 22.43
N ASN A 648 8.99 -43.98 23.16
CA ASN A 648 8.44 -45.15 22.51
C ASN A 648 7.37 -44.65 21.51
N LEU A 649 7.52 -44.97 20.22
CA LEU A 649 6.53 -44.65 19.18
C LEU A 649 5.11 -45.09 19.58
N GLU A 650 5.01 -46.15 20.38
CA GLU A 650 3.74 -46.61 20.96
C GLU A 650 3.15 -45.62 21.98
N ILE A 651 3.97 -44.96 22.80
CA ILE A 651 3.55 -43.98 23.80
C ILE A 651 3.08 -42.69 23.13
N GLU A 652 3.81 -42.22 22.11
CA GLU A 652 3.41 -41.05 21.31
C GLU A 652 2.06 -41.30 20.62
N LYS A 653 1.89 -42.46 19.97
CA LYS A 653 0.60 -42.84 19.34
C LYS A 653 -0.55 -42.90 20.35
N MET A 654 -0.30 -43.46 21.53
CA MET A 654 -1.32 -43.57 22.57
C MET A 654 -1.72 -42.20 23.11
N GLY A 655 -0.75 -41.31 23.35
CA GLY A 655 -1.03 -39.94 23.77
C GLY A 655 -1.79 -39.14 22.72
N MET A 656 -1.45 -39.31 21.44
CA MET A 656 -2.16 -38.69 20.32
C MET A 656 -3.61 -39.15 20.25
N GLN A 657 -3.85 -40.46 20.39
CA GLN A 657 -5.20 -41.03 20.38
C GLN A 657 -6.05 -40.46 21.54
N VAL A 658 -5.49 -40.41 22.75
CA VAL A 658 -6.14 -39.83 23.94
C VAL A 658 -6.53 -38.37 23.71
N ALA A 659 -5.65 -37.57 23.10
CA ALA A 659 -5.92 -36.17 22.81
C ALA A 659 -7.03 -35.99 21.75
N LEU A 660 -7.03 -36.81 20.70
CA LEU A 660 -8.06 -36.80 19.66
C LEU A 660 -9.43 -37.20 20.22
N ASP A 661 -9.50 -38.29 20.98
CA ASP A 661 -10.74 -38.81 21.56
C ASP A 661 -11.34 -37.80 22.55
N TYR A 662 -10.50 -37.13 23.35
CA TYR A 662 -10.93 -36.07 24.24
C TYR A 662 -11.57 -34.91 23.46
N GLU A 663 -10.93 -34.39 22.41
CA GLU A 663 -11.48 -33.27 21.63
C GLU A 663 -12.81 -33.62 20.94
N VAL A 664 -12.95 -34.86 20.46
CA VAL A 664 -14.22 -35.39 19.93
C VAL A 664 -15.28 -35.42 21.04
N SER A 665 -14.94 -35.87 22.25
CA SER A 665 -15.86 -35.90 23.41
C SER A 665 -16.37 -34.52 23.80
N GLN A 666 -15.56 -33.47 23.59
CA GLN A 666 -15.91 -32.07 23.81
C GLN A 666 -16.76 -31.47 22.66
N GLY A 667 -17.19 -32.29 21.71
CA GLY A 667 -18.02 -31.86 20.57
C GLY A 667 -17.26 -31.01 19.55
N ARG A 668 -15.92 -31.12 19.52
CA ARG A 668 -15.04 -30.46 18.55
C ARG A 668 -14.63 -31.47 17.46
N ASN A 669 -14.06 -30.95 16.38
CA ASN A 669 -13.64 -31.72 15.22
C ASN A 669 -12.12 -31.64 15.05
N PRO A 670 -11.36 -32.59 15.63
CA PRO A 670 -9.91 -32.60 15.58
C PRO A 670 -9.36 -33.26 14.31
N TYR A 671 -8.25 -32.71 13.81
CA TYR A 671 -7.48 -33.19 12.68
C TYR A 671 -6.01 -33.37 13.08
N ASP A 672 -5.44 -34.54 12.83
CA ASP A 672 -4.00 -34.79 12.99
C ASP A 672 -3.23 -34.11 11.85
N ILE A 673 -2.32 -33.22 12.22
CA ILE A 673 -1.40 -32.53 11.30
C ILE A 673 0.06 -32.62 11.77
N SER A 674 0.37 -33.57 12.66
CA SER A 674 1.72 -33.78 13.23
C SER A 674 2.80 -33.94 12.15
N SER A 675 2.43 -34.52 10.99
CA SER A 675 3.32 -34.68 9.84
C SER A 675 3.73 -33.37 9.13
N GLU A 676 3.00 -32.27 9.36
CA GLU A 676 3.26 -30.97 8.72
C GLU A 676 4.33 -30.13 9.46
N ASN A 677 4.70 -30.51 10.69
CA ASN A 677 5.63 -29.79 11.58
C ASN A 677 5.33 -28.28 11.69
N LEU A 678 4.06 -27.95 11.91
CA LEU A 678 3.59 -26.58 12.14
C LEU A 678 3.82 -26.11 13.58
N GLY A 679 4.57 -26.85 14.41
CA GLY A 679 4.82 -26.57 15.83
C GLY A 679 3.64 -26.92 16.76
N PHE A 680 2.70 -27.74 16.27
CA PHE A 680 1.64 -28.38 17.03
C PHE A 680 1.15 -29.63 16.25
N ASP A 681 0.53 -30.58 16.94
CA ASP A 681 0.17 -31.89 16.40
C ASP A 681 -1.29 -31.97 15.91
N ILE A 682 -2.24 -31.36 16.63
CA ILE A 682 -3.67 -31.47 16.38
C ILE A 682 -4.28 -30.08 16.14
N ARG A 683 -5.14 -29.99 15.13
CA ARG A 683 -6.02 -28.83 14.90
C ARG A 683 -7.45 -29.20 15.21
N SER A 684 -8.09 -28.54 16.17
CA SER A 684 -9.45 -28.86 16.62
C SER A 684 -10.41 -27.68 16.51
N GLN A 685 -11.47 -27.83 15.71
CA GLN A 685 -12.45 -26.78 15.46
C GLN A 685 -13.76 -27.02 16.22
N ASP A 686 -14.33 -25.98 16.84
CA ASP A 686 -15.70 -26.06 17.37
C ASP A 686 -16.78 -25.64 16.35
N LYS A 687 -18.04 -25.72 16.78
CA LYS A 687 -19.22 -25.39 15.98
C LYS A 687 -19.33 -23.90 15.63
N GLU A 688 -18.70 -23.02 16.41
CA GLU A 688 -18.66 -21.57 16.18
C GLU A 688 -17.53 -21.16 15.23
N GLY A 689 -16.62 -22.10 14.95
CA GLY A 689 -15.53 -21.93 14.00
C GLY A 689 -14.21 -21.52 14.66
N ASN A 690 -14.09 -21.53 15.98
CA ASN A 690 -12.84 -21.26 16.69
C ASN A 690 -11.94 -22.49 16.68
N PHE A 691 -10.63 -22.27 16.65
CA PHE A 691 -9.62 -23.32 16.58
C PHE A 691 -8.86 -23.46 17.89
N ARG A 692 -8.56 -24.70 18.27
CA ARG A 692 -7.50 -25.05 19.22
C ARG A 692 -6.35 -25.68 18.44
N TYR A 693 -5.15 -25.20 18.71
CA TYR A 693 -3.91 -25.72 18.17
C TYR A 693 -3.19 -26.46 19.30
N ILE A 694 -3.10 -27.78 19.21
CA ILE A 694 -2.76 -28.64 20.35
C ILE A 694 -1.45 -29.37 20.05
N GLU A 695 -0.48 -29.22 20.94
CA GLU A 695 0.77 -30.00 20.97
C GLU A 695 0.65 -31.12 22.01
N VAL A 696 1.01 -32.35 21.65
CA VAL A 696 0.79 -33.53 22.51
C VAL A 696 2.12 -34.10 22.99
N LYS A 697 2.34 -34.08 24.30
CA LYS A 697 3.53 -34.68 24.94
C LYS A 697 3.14 -35.87 25.82
N ALA A 698 3.46 -37.07 25.35
CA ALA A 698 3.16 -38.31 26.07
C ALA A 698 4.36 -38.83 26.88
N ARG A 699 4.10 -39.45 28.04
CA ARG A 699 5.12 -40.05 28.91
C ARG A 699 4.66 -41.38 29.51
N ALA A 700 5.61 -42.29 29.73
CA ALA A 700 5.37 -43.56 30.43
C ALA A 700 5.07 -43.36 31.92
N LYS A 701 5.67 -42.34 32.54
CA LYS A 701 5.60 -41.96 33.97
C LYS A 701 5.57 -40.43 34.08
N THR A 702 5.41 -39.90 35.29
CA THR A 702 5.53 -38.46 35.56
C THR A 702 6.96 -37.94 35.39
N GLY A 703 7.14 -36.81 34.72
CA GLY A 703 8.48 -36.23 34.48
C GLY A 703 8.49 -34.89 33.76
N ARG A 704 9.69 -34.45 33.34
CA ARG A 704 9.90 -33.19 32.61
C ARG A 704 9.38 -33.28 31.17
N ILE A 705 9.01 -32.13 30.64
CA ILE A 705 8.55 -32.00 29.26
C ILE A 705 9.53 -31.11 28.51
N ILE A 706 9.80 -31.50 27.27
CA ILE A 706 10.71 -30.81 26.38
C ILE A 706 9.89 -30.34 25.19
N LEU A 707 9.95 -29.04 24.92
CA LEU A 707 9.40 -28.45 23.71
C LEU A 707 10.52 -28.11 22.74
N THR A 708 10.27 -28.35 21.45
CA THR A 708 11.15 -27.87 20.39
C THR A 708 11.06 -26.35 20.28
N PRO A 709 12.06 -25.68 19.68
CA PRO A 709 11.98 -24.24 19.43
C PRO A 709 10.75 -23.86 18.62
N ASN A 710 10.41 -24.66 17.62
CA ASN A 710 9.26 -24.43 16.75
C ASN A 710 7.94 -24.47 17.54
N GLU A 711 7.76 -25.47 18.40
CA GLU A 711 6.60 -25.57 19.30
C GLU A 711 6.48 -24.37 20.24
N TRP A 712 7.59 -23.97 20.88
CA TRP A 712 7.58 -22.84 21.80
C TRP A 712 7.27 -21.50 21.10
N PHE A 713 7.80 -21.28 19.89
CA PHE A 713 7.47 -20.06 19.14
C PHE A 713 6.01 -20.04 18.70
N MET A 714 5.48 -21.18 18.29
CA MET A 714 4.06 -21.29 17.93
C MET A 714 3.15 -21.08 19.14
N ALA A 715 3.54 -21.55 20.33
CA ALA A 715 2.85 -21.22 21.58
C ALA A 715 2.82 -19.71 21.87
N ASN A 716 3.95 -19.01 21.71
CA ASN A 716 4.02 -17.55 21.90
C ASN A 716 3.16 -16.77 20.91
N ARG A 717 3.00 -17.30 19.70
CA ARG A 717 2.26 -16.67 18.62
C ARG A 717 0.75 -16.87 18.74
N LEU A 718 0.33 -18.10 18.98
CA LEU A 718 -1.08 -18.50 19.02
C LEU A 718 -1.71 -18.24 20.38
N GLN A 719 -0.90 -18.08 21.43
CA GLN A 719 -1.32 -17.63 22.76
C GLN A 719 -2.52 -18.42 23.29
N ASP A 720 -3.67 -17.77 23.42
CA ASP A 720 -4.89 -18.36 23.99
C ASP A 720 -5.51 -19.45 23.08
N ASP A 721 -5.13 -19.49 21.80
CA ASP A 721 -5.53 -20.55 20.86
C ASP A 721 -4.60 -21.77 20.91
N TYR A 722 -3.45 -21.69 21.61
CA TYR A 722 -2.47 -22.78 21.74
C TYR A 722 -2.63 -23.55 23.04
N TYR A 723 -2.60 -24.88 22.94
CA TYR A 723 -2.79 -25.80 24.05
C TYR A 723 -1.67 -26.84 24.07
N LEU A 724 -1.14 -27.11 25.26
CA LEU A 724 -0.21 -28.20 25.49
C LEU A 724 -0.94 -29.32 26.24
N TYR A 725 -1.08 -30.46 25.59
CA TYR A 725 -1.74 -31.66 26.11
C TYR A 725 -0.67 -32.65 26.56
N ILE A 726 -0.72 -33.04 27.81
CA ILE A 726 0.30 -33.88 28.43
C ILE A 726 -0.38 -35.15 28.89
N VAL A 727 0.04 -36.29 28.33
CA VAL A 727 -0.53 -37.60 28.67
C VAL A 727 0.46 -38.37 29.52
N GLU A 728 0.17 -38.50 30.81
CA GLU A 728 0.94 -39.33 31.74
C GLU A 728 0.38 -40.76 31.80
N ASN A 729 1.22 -41.70 32.24
CA ASN A 729 0.84 -43.10 32.47
C ASN A 729 0.18 -43.77 31.25
N ALA A 730 0.57 -43.33 30.05
CA ALA A 730 -0.11 -43.67 28.79
C ALA A 730 -0.27 -45.19 28.58
N LYS A 731 0.62 -46.03 29.13
CA LYS A 731 0.58 -47.50 28.99
C LYS A 731 -0.39 -48.24 29.91
N ILE A 732 -0.81 -47.65 31.03
CA ILE A 732 -1.58 -48.37 32.09
C ILE A 732 -2.90 -47.67 32.39
N ASN A 733 -2.87 -46.35 32.62
CA ASN A 733 -4.05 -45.56 32.90
C ASN A 733 -3.77 -44.11 32.45
N PRO A 734 -4.04 -43.76 31.19
CA PRO A 734 -3.70 -42.46 30.65
C PRO A 734 -4.41 -41.34 31.42
N GLN A 735 -3.66 -40.34 31.85
CA GLN A 735 -4.20 -39.12 32.45
C GLN A 735 -3.82 -37.93 31.57
N LEU A 736 -4.81 -37.17 31.13
CA LEU A 736 -4.61 -35.98 30.32
C LEU A 736 -4.56 -34.74 31.21
N TYR A 737 -3.51 -33.94 30.99
CA TYR A 737 -3.32 -32.64 31.60
C TYR A 737 -3.32 -31.59 30.49
N ILE A 738 -4.07 -30.50 30.68
CA ILE A 738 -4.25 -29.45 29.68
C ILE A 738 -3.67 -28.14 30.20
N ILE A 739 -2.84 -27.49 29.37
CA ILE A 739 -2.33 -26.15 29.63
C ILE A 739 -2.69 -25.27 28.44
N GLN A 740 -3.62 -24.34 28.63
CA GLN A 740 -3.90 -23.28 27.65
C GLN A 740 -2.82 -22.18 27.78
N ASN A 741 -2.39 -21.61 26.65
CA ASN A 741 -1.38 -20.55 26.59
C ASN A 741 -0.11 -20.87 27.42
N PRO A 742 0.60 -21.97 27.09
CA PRO A 742 1.81 -22.38 27.81
C PRO A 742 2.90 -21.30 27.81
N ALA A 743 2.96 -20.44 26.79
CA ALA A 743 3.90 -19.33 26.72
C ALA A 743 3.73 -18.30 27.84
N LYS A 744 2.48 -18.05 28.26
CA LYS A 744 2.15 -17.16 29.39
C LYS A 744 2.28 -17.87 30.74
N ASN A 745 1.92 -19.15 30.77
CA ASN A 745 1.71 -19.90 32.02
C ASN A 745 2.94 -20.72 32.47
N LEU A 746 3.90 -20.99 31.57
CA LEU A 746 5.12 -21.75 31.87
C LEU A 746 6.37 -20.86 31.78
N LYS A 747 7.37 -21.20 32.59
CA LYS A 747 8.71 -20.62 32.53
C LYS A 747 9.72 -21.74 32.22
N PRO A 748 9.91 -22.10 30.94
CA PRO A 748 10.91 -23.10 30.59
C PRO A 748 12.33 -22.57 30.75
N ASP A 749 13.24 -23.45 31.13
CA ASP A 749 14.67 -23.22 31.02
C ASP A 749 15.10 -23.45 29.55
N GLU A 750 15.76 -22.47 28.93
CA GLU A 750 16.37 -22.65 27.59
C GLU A 750 17.71 -23.37 27.76
N GLU A 751 17.79 -24.62 27.32
CA GLU A 751 19.03 -25.39 27.32
C GLU A 751 19.80 -25.12 26.02
N ILE A 752 20.72 -24.15 26.11
CA ILE A 752 21.51 -23.61 24.98
C ILE A 752 22.40 -24.68 24.34
N GLU A 753 22.82 -25.71 25.09
CA GLU A 753 23.62 -26.81 24.54
C GLU A 753 22.85 -27.66 23.53
N ILE A 754 21.51 -27.62 23.53
CA ILE A 754 20.65 -28.50 22.71
C ILE A 754 19.56 -27.71 21.94
N VAL A 755 19.39 -26.40 22.20
CA VAL A 755 18.33 -25.54 21.66
C VAL A 755 16.94 -26.12 21.92
N ARG A 756 16.63 -26.34 23.20
CA ARG A 756 15.34 -26.86 23.66
C ARG A 756 14.82 -26.09 24.86
N TYR A 757 13.50 -26.12 25.05
CA TYR A 757 12.83 -25.51 26.20
C TYR A 757 12.38 -26.62 27.16
N VAL A 758 12.95 -26.65 28.36
CA VAL A 758 12.66 -27.67 29.37
C VAL A 758 11.70 -27.10 30.41
N VAL A 759 10.55 -27.74 30.57
CA VAL A 759 9.54 -27.36 31.56
C VAL A 759 9.53 -28.36 32.71
N ARG A 760 9.83 -27.87 33.92
CA ARG A 760 9.99 -28.72 35.13
C ARG A 760 8.76 -28.75 36.03
N GLU A 761 8.13 -27.60 36.29
CA GLU A 761 7.02 -27.45 37.26
C GLU A 761 5.65 -27.22 36.59
N TRP A 762 5.38 -27.93 35.49
CA TRP A 762 4.19 -27.71 34.67
C TRP A 762 2.87 -28.09 35.35
N LYS A 763 2.87 -29.02 36.33
CA LYS A 763 1.66 -29.48 37.02
C LYS A 763 0.95 -28.38 37.82
N ASN A 764 1.67 -27.35 38.24
CA ASN A 764 1.08 -26.25 39.04
C ASN A 764 0.11 -25.38 38.25
N VAL A 765 0.15 -25.46 36.91
CA VAL A 765 -0.67 -24.62 36.02
C VAL A 765 -1.53 -25.44 35.05
N ALA A 766 -1.49 -26.77 35.16
CA ALA A 766 -2.24 -27.67 34.29
C ALA A 766 -3.58 -28.07 34.92
N GLU A 767 -4.62 -28.11 34.10
CA GLU A 767 -5.92 -28.67 34.46
C GLU A 767 -5.89 -30.19 34.24
N ILE A 768 -6.28 -30.96 35.25
CA ILE A 768 -6.39 -32.42 35.15
C ILE A 768 -7.76 -32.77 34.62
N VAL A 769 -7.80 -33.61 33.60
CA VAL A 769 -9.05 -34.04 32.96
C VAL A 769 -9.19 -35.56 33.04
N GLU A 770 -10.37 -36.02 33.45
CA GLU A 770 -10.73 -37.44 33.34
C GLU A 770 -10.98 -37.77 31.87
N VAL A 771 -10.20 -38.70 31.32
CA VAL A 771 -10.27 -39.15 29.92
C VAL A 771 -11.12 -40.40 29.82
#